data_AF-A0A5C8S739-F1
#
_entry.id   AF-A0A5C8S739-F1
#
_cell.length_a   1.000
_cell.length_b   1.000
_cell.length_c   1.000
_cell.angle_alpha   90.00
_cell.angle_beta   90.00
_cell.angle_gamma   90.00
#
_symmetry.space_group_name_H-M   'P 1'
#
loop_
_entity.id
_entity.type
_entity.pdbx_description
1 polymer ?
#
loop_
_entity_poly.entity_id
_entity_poly.type
_entity_poly.pdbx_seq_one_letter_code
_entity_poly.pdbx_strand_id
1 'polypeptide(L)'
;MDVDPEDHNNLQAYAQDALDHVVADTLTTAQRYAGFLVSKTAITSVTVAGGRLYSGGKRFGKPAITVQDFITSLPIAGKKIVSVVVWGQEVDTNQTPREFLLNEETGASEPRSVAMTKARIANVQFASGTEAPDPTPPIIDVGYTRVANITLSTTGVEKIEMIVANSVENLDYIGDRTDSLELFEAEAKPKISTLSSDLAKLANQLKATASQGLLERMLQRLAVIEFKDQIPQNAVDSYADYFLGQQYVNLTHPLSHCKVGEGVRFPDYNATDSQLQIFDPLNPKVMIKGGVMFPAYDRQIWQANNRYASEAQVAGYSYQSFQMVEKTMSRQRVRYGSEFTVCTNNAFWATGTYDYFTQTFKRGDETFKVSDPLVIDNQVINFDAAGNAINHSYLRLKQIFVDSVDEPYWDKVTIPHTVNGAQVAETFLQGQDIWLDAVGLYFTRLANAGSMTVSICEVTKFGTPNLNSIISHTTLERDKMQLYPAETVVGLQPVFLQAGKRYAILLTTAADHWVGMTAGEDFTSGTFFYVLDGAYAQGDGTRDLMFNLYRAKFRQNRTVIEFSSLSLAGGMLSIDINADVIAPGSTQLTYEIQPQGSGTWYNLLDVNNYVLGKGGSIPVLSGFRAVMAGTVDMMPVVKISGSSVRVSRPDVTRTEISQPFTLPAASASIHVIERYEGIDTNHHFAGVRLRTGAGYNTVVNPSASTQETGVDELGQKWIERHYVFGLGAAVASYVVQHDATTDTPLITFHTAWMKTYGL
;
A
#
# COMPACT_ATOMS: atom_id res chain seq x y z
N MET A 1 -97.34 -47.50 31.64
CA MET A 1 -96.08 -46.75 31.42
C MET A 1 -96.56 -45.43 30.87
N ASP A 2 -96.75 -44.44 31.76
CA ASP A 2 -97.18 -43.10 31.36
C ASP A 2 -96.00 -42.42 30.70
N VAL A 3 -96.11 -42.18 29.40
CA VAL A 3 -95.20 -41.31 28.67
C VAL A 3 -96.06 -40.16 28.19
N ASP A 4 -95.76 -38.96 28.66
CA ASP A 4 -96.43 -37.76 28.19
C ASP A 4 -95.97 -37.50 26.73
N PRO A 5 -96.86 -37.15 25.79
CA PRO A 5 -96.44 -36.73 24.45
C PRO A 5 -95.32 -35.68 24.44
N GLU A 6 -95.21 -34.84 25.48
CA GLU A 6 -94.14 -33.86 25.65
C GLU A 6 -92.76 -34.51 25.91
N ASP A 7 -92.71 -35.69 26.54
CA ASP A 7 -91.45 -36.41 26.79
C ASP A 7 -90.73 -36.77 25.48
N HIS A 8 -91.48 -37.10 24.43
CA HIS A 8 -90.91 -37.40 23.12
C HIS A 8 -90.37 -36.14 22.40
N ASN A 9 -91.03 -34.99 22.58
CA ASN A 9 -90.55 -33.72 22.06
C ASN A 9 -89.28 -33.26 22.79
N ASN A 10 -89.25 -33.41 24.11
CA ASN A 10 -88.08 -33.09 24.93
C ASN A 10 -86.89 -34.00 24.60
N LEU A 11 -87.12 -35.30 24.38
CA LEU A 11 -86.07 -36.22 23.96
C LEU A 11 -85.46 -35.83 22.62
N GLN A 12 -86.27 -35.38 21.65
CA GLN A 12 -85.78 -34.85 20.38
C GLN A 12 -84.97 -33.56 20.58
N ALA A 13 -85.45 -32.63 21.40
CA ALA A 13 -84.77 -31.37 21.67
C ALA A 13 -83.40 -31.60 22.34
N TYR A 14 -83.35 -32.42 23.40
CA TYR A 14 -82.10 -32.72 24.10
C TYR A 14 -81.09 -33.46 23.22
N ALA A 15 -81.55 -34.38 22.36
CA ALA A 15 -80.65 -35.05 21.42
C ALA A 15 -80.06 -34.08 20.40
N GLN A 16 -80.85 -33.10 19.94
CA GLN A 16 -80.40 -32.07 19.01
C GLN A 16 -79.44 -31.08 19.66
N ASP A 17 -79.77 -30.60 20.86
CA ASP A 17 -78.93 -29.67 21.63
C ASP A 17 -77.59 -30.33 22.01
N ALA A 18 -77.61 -31.60 22.42
CA ALA A 18 -76.38 -32.33 22.73
C ALA A 18 -75.43 -32.40 21.51
N LEU A 19 -75.97 -32.64 20.31
CA LEU A 19 -75.17 -32.65 19.08
C LEU A 19 -74.66 -31.26 18.70
N ASP A 20 -75.48 -30.22 18.91
CA ASP A 20 -75.08 -28.84 18.65
C ASP A 20 -73.99 -28.38 19.62
N HIS A 21 -74.05 -28.78 20.89
CA HIS A 21 -73.00 -28.54 21.88
C HIS A 21 -71.70 -29.23 21.50
N VAL A 22 -71.73 -30.50 21.09
CA VAL A 22 -70.53 -31.20 20.63
C VAL A 22 -69.87 -30.45 19.47
N VAL A 23 -70.65 -29.99 18.49
CA VAL A 23 -70.10 -29.25 17.34
C VAL A 23 -69.59 -27.86 17.76
N ALA A 24 -70.30 -27.16 18.63
CA ALA A 24 -69.92 -25.82 19.11
C ALA A 24 -68.62 -25.87 19.93
N ASP A 25 -68.50 -26.83 20.83
CA ASP A 25 -67.39 -26.93 21.79
C ASP A 25 -66.13 -27.53 21.16
N THR A 26 -66.29 -28.50 20.26
CA THR A 26 -65.14 -29.24 19.71
C THR A 26 -64.73 -28.78 18.32
N LEU A 27 -65.66 -28.41 17.43
CA LEU A 27 -65.34 -28.14 16.02
C LEU A 27 -65.24 -26.64 15.74
N THR A 28 -66.37 -25.93 15.76
CA THR A 28 -66.40 -24.48 15.54
C THR A 28 -67.82 -23.91 15.72
N THR A 29 -67.90 -22.68 16.24
CA THR A 29 -69.10 -21.84 16.18
C THR A 29 -69.15 -20.94 14.94
N ALA A 30 -68.01 -20.77 14.25
CA ALA A 30 -67.91 -19.97 13.04
C ALA A 30 -68.49 -20.70 11.82
N GLN A 31 -68.79 -19.95 10.77
CA GLN A 31 -69.29 -20.53 9.53
C GLN A 31 -68.18 -21.25 8.77
N ARG A 32 -68.27 -22.58 8.68
CA ARG A 32 -67.28 -23.44 8.01
C ARG A 32 -67.96 -24.57 7.25
N TYR A 33 -67.28 -25.16 6.27
CA TYR A 33 -67.82 -26.27 5.50
C TYR A 33 -66.95 -27.53 5.56
N ALA A 34 -67.60 -28.69 5.36
CA ALA A 34 -66.93 -29.95 5.07
C ALA A 34 -67.62 -30.62 3.86
N GLY A 35 -66.83 -31.09 2.90
CA GLY A 35 -67.34 -31.59 1.63
C GLY A 35 -67.60 -30.46 0.62
N PHE A 36 -68.73 -30.51 -0.09
CA PHE A 36 -69.07 -29.58 -1.18
C PHE A 36 -67.98 -29.45 -2.25
N LEU A 37 -67.33 -30.56 -2.57
CA LEU A 37 -66.29 -30.58 -3.60
C LEU A 37 -66.87 -30.14 -4.94
N VAL A 38 -66.24 -29.13 -5.53
CA VAL A 38 -66.67 -28.52 -6.79
C VAL A 38 -65.80 -29.05 -7.91
N SER A 39 -66.39 -29.74 -8.88
CA SER A 39 -65.66 -30.35 -10.00
C SER A 39 -66.29 -30.02 -11.35
N LYS A 40 -65.44 -29.83 -12.36
CA LYS A 40 -65.89 -29.59 -13.74
C LYS A 40 -66.44 -30.89 -14.32
N THR A 41 -67.67 -30.86 -14.83
CA THR A 41 -68.35 -32.07 -15.35
C THR A 41 -68.67 -31.98 -16.84
N ALA A 42 -68.75 -30.77 -17.39
CA ALA A 42 -68.78 -30.52 -18.84
C ALA A 42 -68.01 -29.23 -19.16
N ILE A 43 -67.96 -28.83 -20.44
CA ILE A 43 -67.25 -27.62 -20.87
C ILE A 43 -67.81 -26.37 -20.15
N THR A 44 -69.13 -26.26 -20.02
CA THR A 44 -69.83 -25.13 -19.37
C THR A 44 -70.47 -25.48 -18.03
N SER A 45 -70.34 -26.74 -17.56
CA SER A 45 -71.08 -27.21 -16.38
C SER A 45 -70.18 -27.69 -15.25
N VAL A 46 -70.57 -27.36 -14.02
CA VAL A 46 -69.88 -27.72 -12.79
C VAL A 46 -70.84 -28.46 -11.87
N THR A 47 -70.29 -29.44 -11.16
CA THR A 47 -71.01 -30.24 -10.17
C THR A 47 -70.45 -29.95 -8.78
N VAL A 48 -71.34 -29.66 -7.84
CA VAL A 48 -71.05 -29.52 -6.41
C VAL A 48 -71.54 -30.77 -5.72
N ALA A 49 -70.62 -31.53 -5.14
CA ALA A 49 -70.91 -32.73 -4.38
C ALA A 49 -71.69 -32.43 -3.09
N GLY A 50 -72.28 -33.47 -2.51
CA GLY A 50 -72.92 -33.34 -1.20
C GLY A 50 -71.94 -32.87 -0.11
N GLY A 51 -72.45 -32.14 0.86
CA GLY A 51 -71.63 -31.52 1.90
C GLY A 51 -72.40 -31.14 3.16
N ARG A 52 -71.66 -30.60 4.12
CA ARG A 52 -72.14 -30.16 5.42
C ARG A 52 -71.63 -28.75 5.69
N LEU A 53 -72.52 -27.85 6.08
CA LEU A 53 -72.21 -26.52 6.57
C LEU A 53 -72.35 -26.53 8.10
N TYR A 54 -71.36 -25.99 8.79
CA TYR A 54 -71.40 -25.74 10.22
C TYR A 54 -71.55 -24.24 10.44
N SER A 55 -72.52 -23.84 11.25
CA SER A 55 -72.81 -22.43 11.52
C SER A 55 -73.48 -22.30 12.88
N GLY A 56 -72.89 -21.53 13.79
CA GLY A 56 -73.45 -21.29 15.12
C GLY A 56 -73.64 -22.57 15.95
N GLY A 57 -72.71 -23.52 15.85
CA GLY A 57 -72.80 -24.83 16.51
C GLY A 57 -73.72 -25.83 15.81
N LYS A 58 -74.52 -25.40 14.82
CA LYS A 58 -75.48 -26.26 14.12
C LYS A 58 -74.87 -26.88 12.87
N ARG A 59 -75.27 -28.12 12.56
CA ARG A 59 -74.94 -28.81 11.31
C ARG A 59 -76.10 -28.74 10.30
N PHE A 60 -75.83 -28.23 9.10
CA PHE A 60 -76.72 -28.21 7.95
C PHE A 60 -76.22 -29.14 6.86
N GLY A 61 -77.05 -30.06 6.38
CA GLY A 61 -76.66 -31.06 5.39
C GLY A 61 -77.27 -30.81 4.01
N LYS A 62 -76.50 -31.08 2.96
CA LYS A 62 -77.04 -31.27 1.61
C LYS A 62 -76.42 -32.53 1.01
N PRO A 63 -77.07 -33.69 1.08
CA PRO A 63 -76.53 -34.92 0.53
C PRO A 63 -76.62 -34.98 -1.00
N ALA A 64 -77.61 -34.29 -1.58
CA ALA A 64 -77.83 -34.28 -3.01
C ALA A 64 -76.80 -33.41 -3.75
N ILE A 65 -76.38 -33.91 -4.91
CA ILE A 65 -75.47 -33.23 -5.82
C ILE A 65 -76.21 -32.06 -6.49
N THR A 66 -75.52 -30.92 -6.66
CA THR A 66 -76.06 -29.76 -7.39
C THR A 66 -75.25 -29.55 -8.66
N VAL A 67 -75.90 -29.58 -9.82
CA VAL A 67 -75.28 -29.33 -11.12
C VAL A 67 -75.72 -27.96 -11.60
N GLN A 68 -74.77 -27.13 -12.02
CA GLN A 68 -75.03 -25.83 -12.62
C GLN A 68 -74.39 -25.75 -13.99
N ASP A 69 -75.19 -25.37 -14.99
CA ASP A 69 -74.70 -25.04 -16.32
C ASP A 69 -74.55 -23.51 -16.46
N PHE A 70 -73.42 -23.08 -16.99
CA PHE A 70 -73.06 -21.66 -17.14
C PHE A 70 -73.17 -21.17 -18.58
N ILE A 71 -73.79 -21.92 -19.50
CA ILE A 71 -73.90 -21.53 -20.91
C ILE A 71 -74.50 -20.13 -21.11
N THR A 72 -75.48 -19.73 -20.29
CA THR A 72 -76.11 -18.40 -20.31
C THR A 72 -75.34 -17.33 -19.54
N SER A 73 -74.27 -17.71 -18.83
CA SER A 73 -73.50 -16.88 -17.90
C SER A 73 -72.04 -16.72 -18.34
N LEU A 74 -71.67 -17.21 -19.52
CA LEU A 74 -70.32 -17.07 -20.08
C LEU A 74 -70.03 -15.59 -20.42
N PRO A 75 -68.80 -15.11 -20.15
CA PRO A 75 -68.37 -13.78 -20.57
C PRO A 75 -68.27 -13.68 -22.10
N ILE A 76 -68.39 -12.47 -22.65
CA ILE A 76 -68.39 -12.23 -24.10
C ILE A 76 -66.97 -12.06 -24.65
N ALA A 77 -66.09 -11.38 -23.91
CA ALA A 77 -64.74 -11.02 -24.37
C ALA A 77 -63.63 -11.30 -23.35
N GLY A 78 -63.91 -11.16 -22.05
CA GLY A 78 -62.97 -11.34 -20.95
C GLY A 78 -63.16 -12.65 -20.17
N LYS A 79 -62.83 -12.60 -18.88
CA LYS A 79 -63.08 -13.69 -17.93
C LYS A 79 -64.01 -13.21 -16.81
N LYS A 80 -64.63 -14.14 -16.10
CA LYS A 80 -65.55 -13.85 -14.99
C LYS A 80 -65.42 -14.91 -13.90
N ILE A 81 -65.41 -14.50 -12.63
CA ILE A 81 -65.40 -15.44 -11.51
C ILE A 81 -66.83 -15.61 -10.97
N VAL A 82 -67.25 -16.87 -10.84
CA VAL A 82 -68.47 -17.28 -10.14
C VAL A 82 -68.08 -17.97 -8.84
N SER A 83 -68.68 -17.53 -7.74
CA SER A 83 -68.47 -18.13 -6.43
C SER A 83 -69.57 -19.09 -6.07
N VAL A 84 -69.18 -20.28 -5.62
CA VAL A 84 -70.08 -21.23 -4.99
C VAL A 84 -70.19 -20.85 -3.52
N VAL A 85 -71.40 -20.50 -3.11
CA VAL A 85 -71.69 -20.12 -1.73
C VAL A 85 -72.73 -21.06 -1.14
N VAL A 86 -72.59 -21.32 0.16
CA VAL A 86 -73.47 -22.21 0.90
C VAL A 86 -74.00 -21.49 2.14
N TRP A 87 -75.28 -21.68 2.44
CA TRP A 87 -75.94 -21.14 3.62
C TRP A 87 -76.94 -22.16 4.20
N GLY A 88 -77.24 -22.04 5.49
CA GLY A 88 -78.09 -22.98 6.22
C GLY A 88 -79.51 -22.47 6.36
N GLN A 89 -80.50 -23.36 6.19
CA GLN A 89 -81.90 -23.10 6.47
C GLN A 89 -82.50 -24.24 7.30
N GLU A 90 -83.31 -23.90 8.30
CA GLU A 90 -84.19 -24.85 8.97
C GLU A 90 -85.51 -24.91 8.21
N VAL A 91 -85.89 -26.11 7.76
CA VAL A 91 -87.11 -26.34 6.98
C VAL A 91 -87.93 -27.43 7.64
N ASP A 92 -89.20 -27.13 7.83
CA ASP A 92 -90.23 -28.07 8.24
C ASP A 92 -90.68 -28.88 7.01
N THR A 93 -90.29 -30.14 6.97
CA THR A 93 -90.54 -31.07 5.86
C THR A 93 -91.53 -32.17 6.27
N ASN A 94 -92.11 -32.85 5.28
CA ASN A 94 -93.06 -33.94 5.49
C ASN A 94 -94.30 -33.53 6.29
N GLN A 95 -94.98 -32.47 5.84
CA GLN A 95 -96.21 -32.01 6.45
C GLN A 95 -97.35 -32.99 6.18
N THR A 96 -97.96 -33.51 7.25
CA THR A 96 -99.12 -34.39 7.15
C THR A 96 -100.24 -33.83 8.02
N PRO A 97 -101.51 -33.86 7.56
CA PRO A 97 -102.62 -33.53 8.43
C PRO A 97 -102.68 -34.54 9.58
N ARG A 98 -102.72 -34.03 10.81
CA ARG A 98 -102.94 -34.79 12.04
C ARG A 98 -104.16 -34.22 12.72
N GLU A 99 -105.02 -35.08 13.23
CA GLU A 99 -106.18 -34.66 14.01
C GLU A 99 -105.72 -34.31 15.43
N PHE A 100 -106.01 -33.08 15.86
CA PHE A 100 -105.83 -32.66 17.24
C PHE A 100 -107.17 -32.61 17.92
N LEU A 101 -107.27 -33.23 19.09
CA LEU A 101 -108.45 -33.15 19.95
C LEU A 101 -108.50 -31.76 20.58
N LEU A 102 -109.55 -30.98 20.27
CA LEU A 102 -109.76 -29.64 20.84
C LEU A 102 -110.43 -29.70 22.22
N ASN A 103 -111.24 -30.73 22.44
CA ASN A 103 -112.04 -30.86 23.65
C ASN A 103 -112.29 -32.34 23.96
N GLU A 104 -111.78 -32.78 25.10
CA GLU A 104 -111.77 -34.18 25.54
C GLU A 104 -113.16 -34.70 25.93
N GLU A 105 -114.07 -33.83 26.39
CA GLU A 105 -115.42 -34.22 26.81
C GLU A 105 -116.41 -34.36 25.63
N THR A 106 -116.14 -33.68 24.49
CA THR A 106 -117.02 -33.70 23.30
C THR A 106 -116.47 -34.48 22.12
N GLY A 107 -115.19 -34.89 22.17
CA GLY A 107 -114.53 -35.66 21.11
C GLY A 107 -114.29 -34.88 19.82
N ALA A 108 -114.45 -33.56 19.82
CA ALA A 108 -114.24 -32.72 18.64
C ALA A 108 -112.75 -32.65 18.29
N SER A 109 -112.39 -33.15 17.10
CA SER A 109 -111.05 -33.03 16.53
C SER A 109 -111.04 -32.06 15.35
N GLU A 110 -109.94 -31.32 15.19
CA GLU A 110 -109.68 -30.57 13.96
C GLU A 110 -108.37 -31.05 13.31
N PRO A 111 -108.34 -31.22 11.98
CA PRO A 111 -107.11 -31.54 11.28
C PRO A 111 -106.23 -30.28 11.20
N ARG A 112 -105.04 -30.33 11.82
CA ARG A 112 -103.98 -29.33 11.62
C ARG A 112 -102.84 -29.96 10.82
N SER A 113 -102.22 -29.16 9.94
CA SER A 113 -101.01 -29.58 9.25
C SER A 113 -99.83 -29.53 10.20
N VAL A 114 -99.17 -30.67 10.44
CA VAL A 114 -97.99 -30.77 11.31
C VAL A 114 -96.80 -31.23 10.49
N ALA A 115 -95.67 -30.55 10.66
CA ALA A 115 -94.41 -30.99 10.08
C ALA A 115 -93.86 -32.18 10.85
N MET A 116 -93.74 -33.34 10.19
CA MET A 116 -93.22 -34.55 10.81
C MET A 116 -91.69 -34.57 10.90
N THR A 117 -90.98 -33.66 10.24
CA THR A 117 -89.51 -33.62 10.26
C THR A 117 -88.99 -32.19 10.13
N LYS A 118 -88.27 -31.73 11.16
CA LYS A 118 -87.48 -30.49 11.08
C LYS A 118 -86.09 -30.83 10.52
N ALA A 119 -85.80 -30.36 9.31
CA ALA A 119 -84.54 -30.63 8.64
C ALA A 119 -83.66 -29.37 8.58
N ARG A 120 -82.39 -29.51 8.95
CA ARG A 120 -81.35 -28.49 8.72
C ARG A 120 -80.69 -28.74 7.38
N ILE A 121 -81.08 -27.95 6.38
CA ILE A 121 -80.66 -28.13 5.01
C ILE A 121 -79.64 -27.05 4.65
N ALA A 122 -78.57 -27.44 3.97
CA ALA A 122 -77.66 -26.50 3.36
C ALA A 122 -78.10 -26.21 1.92
N ASN A 123 -78.14 -24.94 1.56
CA ASN A 123 -78.48 -24.46 0.23
C ASN A 123 -77.21 -24.03 -0.49
N VAL A 124 -77.07 -24.43 -1.76
CA VAL A 124 -75.94 -24.06 -2.62
C VAL A 124 -76.43 -23.02 -3.62
N GLN A 125 -75.72 -21.90 -3.74
CA GLN A 125 -76.03 -20.85 -4.69
C GLN A 125 -74.76 -20.42 -5.43
N PHE A 126 -74.93 -19.93 -6.65
CA PHE A 126 -73.85 -19.46 -7.51
C PHE A 126 -73.96 -17.94 -7.66
N ALA A 127 -73.02 -17.22 -7.04
CA ALA A 127 -72.93 -15.77 -7.14
C ALA A 127 -71.98 -15.39 -8.29
N SER A 128 -72.49 -14.68 -9.29
CA SER A 128 -71.73 -14.31 -10.48
C SER A 128 -71.09 -12.93 -10.32
N GLY A 129 -69.78 -12.82 -10.57
CA GLY A 129 -69.05 -11.54 -10.56
C GLY A 129 -69.18 -10.74 -11.87
N THR A 130 -68.41 -9.66 -11.96
CA THR A 130 -68.32 -8.81 -13.16
C THR A 130 -67.26 -9.36 -14.12
N GLU A 131 -67.47 -9.18 -15.42
CA GLU A 131 -66.51 -9.54 -16.46
C GLU A 131 -65.34 -8.54 -16.49
N ALA A 132 -64.11 -9.04 -16.50
CA ALA A 132 -62.89 -8.25 -16.62
C ALA A 132 -61.74 -9.09 -17.24
N PRO A 133 -60.67 -8.47 -17.76
CA PRO A 133 -59.47 -9.19 -18.18
C PRO A 133 -58.83 -10.00 -17.04
N ASP A 134 -58.76 -9.39 -15.85
CA ASP A 134 -58.37 -10.02 -14.58
C ASP A 134 -59.55 -9.97 -13.60
N PRO A 135 -60.47 -10.96 -13.63
CA PRO A 135 -61.68 -10.92 -12.83
C PRO A 135 -61.36 -11.13 -11.34
N THR A 136 -62.06 -10.39 -10.49
CA THR A 136 -62.02 -10.60 -9.05
C THR A 136 -63.23 -11.41 -8.57
N PRO A 137 -63.05 -12.25 -7.53
CA PRO A 137 -64.11 -12.69 -6.62
C PRO A 137 -65.28 -11.72 -6.41
N PRO A 138 -66.56 -12.12 -6.62
CA PRO A 138 -67.69 -11.31 -6.17
C PRO A 138 -67.68 -11.14 -4.63
N ILE A 139 -68.18 -10.01 -4.17
CA ILE A 139 -68.43 -9.73 -2.75
C ILE A 139 -69.67 -10.54 -2.33
N ILE A 140 -69.57 -11.22 -1.18
CA ILE A 140 -70.61 -12.10 -0.64
C ILE A 140 -71.02 -11.55 0.73
N ASP A 141 -72.33 -11.55 1.02
CA ASP A 141 -72.89 -11.01 2.25
C ASP A 141 -72.61 -11.90 3.48
N VAL A 142 -72.65 -11.27 4.66
CA VAL A 142 -72.44 -11.90 5.97
C VAL A 142 -73.58 -12.87 6.24
N GLY A 143 -73.31 -14.18 6.11
CA GLY A 143 -74.31 -15.25 6.24
C GLY A 143 -74.10 -16.38 5.25
N TYR A 144 -73.36 -16.12 4.17
CA TYR A 144 -72.99 -17.09 3.15
C TYR A 144 -71.53 -17.52 3.30
N THR A 145 -71.29 -18.82 3.30
CA THR A 145 -69.93 -19.38 3.32
C THR A 145 -69.46 -19.66 1.91
N ARG A 146 -68.35 -19.05 1.52
CA ARG A 146 -67.71 -19.28 0.22
C ARG A 146 -66.96 -20.61 0.22
N VAL A 147 -67.33 -21.50 -0.70
CA VAL A 147 -66.74 -22.84 -0.83
C VAL A 147 -65.70 -22.89 -1.94
N ALA A 148 -66.00 -22.31 -3.11
CA ALA A 148 -65.10 -22.35 -4.25
C ALA A 148 -65.27 -21.13 -5.18
N ASN A 149 -64.24 -20.86 -5.95
CA ASN A 149 -64.21 -19.89 -7.04
C ASN A 149 -64.02 -20.59 -8.37
N ILE A 150 -64.92 -20.31 -9.29
CA ILE A 150 -64.92 -20.87 -10.64
C ILE A 150 -64.62 -19.72 -11.59
N THR A 151 -63.49 -19.78 -12.28
CA THR A 151 -63.15 -18.84 -13.35
C THR A 151 -63.75 -19.35 -14.66
N LEU A 152 -64.61 -18.54 -15.27
CA LEU A 152 -65.19 -18.76 -16.59
C LEU A 152 -64.45 -17.93 -17.63
N SER A 153 -64.16 -18.55 -18.78
CA SER A 153 -63.71 -17.90 -20.02
C SER A 153 -64.86 -17.84 -21.03
N THR A 154 -64.64 -17.18 -22.17
CA THR A 154 -65.62 -17.12 -23.27
C THR A 154 -65.98 -18.50 -23.86
N THR A 155 -65.20 -19.54 -23.57
CA THR A 155 -65.39 -20.91 -24.07
C THR A 155 -65.91 -21.90 -23.02
N GLY A 156 -65.91 -21.55 -21.73
CA GLY A 156 -66.38 -22.44 -20.67
C GLY A 156 -65.66 -22.26 -19.32
N VAL A 157 -65.69 -23.30 -18.49
CA VAL A 157 -65.02 -23.31 -17.18
C VAL A 157 -63.52 -23.49 -17.34
N GLU A 158 -62.73 -22.53 -16.88
CA GLU A 158 -61.27 -22.51 -17.01
C GLU A 158 -60.57 -23.07 -15.77
N LYS A 159 -60.91 -22.60 -14.57
CA LYS A 159 -60.27 -22.98 -13.30
C LYS A 159 -61.31 -23.10 -12.19
N ILE A 160 -61.14 -24.08 -11.30
CA ILE A 160 -61.91 -24.19 -10.05
C ILE A 160 -60.91 -24.16 -8.89
N GLU A 161 -61.14 -23.28 -7.92
CA GLU A 161 -60.30 -23.09 -6.75
C GLU A 161 -61.13 -23.20 -5.48
N MET A 162 -60.86 -24.23 -4.68
CA MET A 162 -61.54 -24.46 -3.40
C MET A 162 -60.98 -23.54 -2.32
N ILE A 163 -61.85 -22.99 -1.47
CA ILE A 163 -61.45 -22.06 -0.38
C ILE A 163 -61.19 -22.86 0.90
N VAL A 164 -59.98 -23.44 0.99
CA VAL A 164 -59.56 -24.27 2.14
C VAL A 164 -59.65 -23.53 3.47
N ALA A 165 -59.43 -22.20 3.45
CA ALA A 165 -59.52 -21.35 4.63
C ALA A 165 -60.90 -21.36 5.30
N ASN A 166 -61.98 -21.73 4.60
CA ASN A 166 -63.34 -21.85 5.15
C ASN A 166 -63.73 -23.30 5.43
N SER A 167 -62.82 -24.26 5.22
CA SER A 167 -63.06 -25.67 5.54
C SER A 167 -62.83 -25.95 7.02
N VAL A 168 -63.43 -27.04 7.52
CA VAL A 168 -63.17 -27.59 8.86
C VAL A 168 -62.03 -28.61 8.76
N GLU A 169 -61.00 -28.45 9.59
CA GLU A 169 -59.90 -29.41 9.75
C GLU A 169 -60.23 -30.44 10.84
N ASN A 170 -59.57 -31.60 10.80
CA ASN A 170 -59.76 -32.64 11.82
C ASN A 170 -58.99 -32.30 13.11
N LEU A 171 -59.62 -32.46 14.27
CA LEU A 171 -59.05 -32.13 15.58
C LEU A 171 -57.83 -32.99 15.95
N ASP A 172 -57.80 -34.26 15.52
CA ASP A 172 -56.63 -35.14 15.79
C ASP A 172 -55.36 -34.58 15.16
N TYR A 173 -55.45 -34.02 13.95
CA TYR A 173 -54.31 -33.44 13.26
C TYR A 173 -53.78 -32.16 13.94
N ILE A 174 -54.67 -31.43 14.60
CA ILE A 174 -54.30 -30.25 15.40
C ILE A 174 -53.60 -30.68 16.69
N GLY A 175 -54.05 -31.78 17.31
CA GLY A 175 -53.41 -32.39 18.48
C GLY A 175 -51.97 -32.78 18.22
N ASP A 176 -51.71 -33.59 17.19
CA ASP A 176 -50.36 -34.08 16.84
C ASP A 176 -49.34 -32.95 16.62
N ARG A 177 -49.80 -31.83 16.05
CA ARG A 177 -48.97 -30.67 15.77
C ARG A 177 -48.64 -29.87 17.03
N THR A 178 -49.54 -29.85 18.01
CA THR A 178 -49.31 -29.23 19.31
C THR A 178 -48.31 -30.04 20.13
N ASP A 179 -48.45 -31.36 20.17
CA ASP A 179 -47.52 -32.26 20.87
C ASP A 179 -46.08 -32.12 20.35
N SER A 180 -45.93 -31.96 19.02
CA SER A 180 -44.61 -31.74 18.40
C SER A 180 -43.95 -30.43 18.85
N LEU A 181 -44.73 -29.38 19.13
CA LEU A 181 -44.23 -28.09 19.61
C LEU A 181 -43.81 -28.16 21.08
N GLU A 182 -44.57 -28.88 21.91
CA GLU A 182 -44.26 -29.05 23.33
C GLU A 182 -42.98 -29.88 23.54
N LEU A 183 -42.77 -30.92 22.72
CA LEU A 183 -41.54 -31.70 22.70
C LEU A 183 -40.31 -30.86 22.36
N PHE A 184 -40.42 -29.98 21.37
CA PHE A 184 -39.35 -29.05 21.01
C PHE A 184 -39.03 -28.06 22.15
N GLU A 185 -40.06 -27.54 22.83
CA GLU A 185 -39.87 -26.63 23.97
C GLU A 185 -39.12 -27.30 25.13
N ALA A 186 -39.45 -28.56 25.44
CA ALA A 186 -38.81 -29.35 26.48
C ALA A 186 -37.30 -29.58 26.19
N GLU A 187 -36.93 -29.78 24.93
CA GLU A 187 -35.53 -29.97 24.53
C GLU A 187 -34.73 -28.65 24.44
N ALA A 188 -35.39 -27.55 24.05
CA ALA A 188 -34.72 -26.27 23.81
C ALA A 188 -34.42 -25.49 25.10
N LYS A 189 -35.31 -25.54 26.11
CA LYS A 189 -35.17 -24.80 27.38
C LYS A 189 -33.84 -25.01 28.12
N PRO A 190 -33.35 -26.25 28.35
CA PRO A 190 -32.09 -26.44 29.07
C PRO A 190 -30.88 -25.89 28.30
N LYS A 191 -30.85 -25.99 26.97
CA LYS A 191 -29.76 -25.50 26.11
C LYS A 191 -29.70 -23.97 26.07
N ILE A 192 -30.84 -23.30 26.11
CA ILE A 192 -30.93 -21.84 26.13
C ILE A 192 -30.52 -21.29 27.51
N SER A 193 -30.87 -21.98 28.60
CA SER A 193 -30.46 -21.58 29.95
C SER A 193 -28.94 -21.67 30.17
N THR A 194 -28.25 -22.62 29.53
CA THR A 194 -26.80 -22.76 29.63
C THR A 194 -26.04 -21.71 28.80
N LEU A 195 -26.63 -21.22 27.70
CA LEU A 195 -26.03 -20.17 26.88
C LEU A 195 -25.83 -18.85 27.65
N SER A 196 -26.71 -18.49 28.58
CA SER A 196 -26.51 -17.31 29.45
C SER A 196 -25.28 -17.46 30.34
N SER A 197 -25.06 -18.65 30.89
CA SER A 197 -23.91 -18.94 31.77
C SER A 197 -22.62 -19.08 30.98
N ASP A 198 -22.67 -19.63 29.77
CA ASP A 198 -21.51 -19.73 28.87
C ASP A 198 -21.16 -18.38 28.25
N LEU A 199 -22.14 -17.52 27.96
CA LEU A 199 -21.91 -16.13 27.54
C LEU A 199 -21.32 -15.31 28.70
N ALA A 200 -21.77 -15.52 29.94
CA ALA A 200 -21.17 -14.88 31.11
C ALA A 200 -19.74 -15.38 31.36
N LYS A 201 -19.46 -16.68 31.14
CA LYS A 201 -18.09 -17.22 31.18
C LYS A 201 -17.22 -16.71 30.05
N LEU A 202 -17.74 -16.63 28.81
CA LEU A 202 -17.04 -16.10 27.65
C LEU A 202 -16.80 -14.59 27.81
N ALA A 203 -17.74 -13.83 28.35
CA ALA A 203 -17.57 -12.41 28.66
C ALA A 203 -16.53 -12.19 29.77
N ASN A 204 -16.54 -13.04 30.81
CA ASN A 204 -15.52 -13.02 31.85
C ASN A 204 -14.15 -13.51 31.34
N GLN A 205 -14.11 -14.48 30.42
CA GLN A 205 -12.88 -14.90 29.73
C GLN A 205 -12.41 -13.85 28.73
N LEU A 206 -13.27 -13.14 28.01
CA LEU A 206 -12.87 -12.03 27.15
C LEU A 206 -12.30 -10.88 27.99
N LYS A 207 -12.92 -10.54 29.12
CA LYS A 207 -12.33 -9.61 30.12
C LYS A 207 -11.02 -10.11 30.74
N ALA A 208 -10.79 -11.43 30.78
CA ALA A 208 -9.61 -12.03 31.40
C ALA A 208 -8.52 -12.48 30.41
N THR A 209 -8.82 -12.64 29.11
CA THR A 209 -7.97 -13.33 28.12
C THR A 209 -7.68 -12.48 26.88
N ALA A 210 -8.49 -11.48 26.53
CA ALA A 210 -7.97 -10.31 25.85
C ALA A 210 -7.31 -9.44 26.93
N SER A 211 -6.14 -9.88 27.43
CA SER A 211 -5.35 -9.01 28.27
C SER A 211 -5.15 -7.72 27.48
N GLN A 212 -5.28 -6.57 28.14
CA GLN A 212 -4.93 -5.29 27.52
C GLN A 212 -3.58 -5.42 26.79
N GLY A 213 -2.63 -6.18 27.37
CA GLY A 213 -1.37 -6.57 26.73
C GLY A 213 -1.46 -7.34 25.40
N LEU A 214 -2.46 -8.19 25.15
CA LEU A 214 -2.66 -8.84 23.85
C LEU A 214 -3.18 -7.85 22.80
N LEU A 215 -4.14 -6.99 23.17
CA LEU A 215 -4.63 -5.92 22.31
C LEU A 215 -3.51 -4.93 21.98
N GLU A 216 -2.73 -4.51 23.00
CA GLU A 216 -1.55 -3.68 22.85
C GLU A 216 -0.51 -4.34 21.92
N ARG A 217 -0.23 -5.64 22.08
CA ARG A 217 0.68 -6.37 21.17
C ARG A 217 0.14 -6.49 19.75
N MET A 218 -1.18 -6.63 19.59
CA MET A 218 -1.82 -6.65 18.27
C MET A 218 -1.74 -5.28 17.61
N LEU A 219 -2.08 -4.19 18.32
CA LEU A 219 -1.95 -2.81 17.83
C LEU A 219 -0.49 -2.46 17.52
N GLN A 220 0.48 -2.91 18.33
CA GLN A 220 1.90 -2.74 18.03
C GLN A 220 2.34 -3.44 16.75
N ARG A 221 1.83 -4.65 16.48
CA ARG A 221 2.12 -5.38 15.25
C ARG A 221 1.38 -4.78 14.05
N LEU A 222 0.15 -4.34 14.28
CA LEU A 222 -0.67 -3.67 13.28
C LEU A 222 -0.01 -2.36 12.85
N ALA A 223 0.50 -1.54 13.79
CA ALA A 223 1.24 -0.32 13.49
C ALA A 223 2.42 -0.54 12.52
N VAL A 224 3.12 -1.67 12.65
CA VAL A 224 4.22 -2.03 11.74
C VAL A 224 3.70 -2.43 10.35
N ILE A 225 2.60 -3.16 10.30
CA ILE A 225 1.95 -3.56 9.03
C ILE A 225 1.37 -2.32 8.34
N GLU A 226 0.65 -1.47 9.07
CA GLU A 226 0.09 -0.20 8.60
C GLU A 226 1.18 0.72 8.04
N PHE A 227 2.31 0.82 8.75
CA PHE A 227 3.46 1.58 8.26
C PHE A 227 4.04 0.99 6.97
N LYS A 228 4.15 -0.34 6.89
CA LYS A 228 4.67 -1.03 5.70
C LYS A 228 3.73 -0.88 4.49
N ASP A 229 2.42 -0.95 4.70
CA ASP A 229 1.39 -0.84 3.66
C ASP A 229 0.98 0.63 3.36
N GLN A 230 1.63 1.61 4.00
CA GLN A 230 1.40 3.05 3.81
C GLN A 230 -0.07 3.48 3.98
N ILE A 231 -0.77 2.93 4.97
CA ILE A 231 -2.17 3.27 5.24
C ILE A 231 -2.25 4.75 5.69
N PRO A 232 -3.19 5.56 5.14
CA PRO A 232 -3.32 6.98 5.49
C PRO A 232 -3.50 7.21 6.99
N GLN A 233 -2.79 8.21 7.51
CA GLN A 233 -2.61 8.46 8.95
C GLN A 233 -3.89 8.78 9.73
N ASN A 234 -4.95 9.24 9.04
CA ASN A 234 -6.25 9.56 9.64
C ASN A 234 -7.20 8.36 9.74
N ALA A 235 -6.80 7.19 9.25
CA ALA A 235 -7.62 5.98 9.24
C ALA A 235 -7.29 4.99 10.36
N VAL A 236 -6.21 5.23 11.14
CA VAL A 236 -5.64 4.26 12.09
C VAL A 236 -5.35 4.89 13.46
N ASP A 237 -5.54 4.12 14.53
CA ASP A 237 -5.28 4.52 15.92
C ASP A 237 -3.84 4.23 16.37
N SER A 238 -3.02 3.62 15.50
CA SER A 238 -1.64 3.22 15.80
C SER A 238 -0.63 3.74 14.78
N TYR A 239 0.56 4.08 15.28
CA TYR A 239 1.64 4.69 14.50
C TYR A 239 2.98 4.06 14.84
N ALA A 240 3.88 3.98 13.86
CA ALA A 240 5.27 3.59 14.02
C ALA A 240 6.18 4.51 13.19
N ASP A 241 7.31 4.90 13.77
CA ASP A 241 8.41 5.55 13.04
C ASP A 241 9.75 4.88 13.38
N TYR A 242 10.52 4.61 12.33
CA TYR A 242 11.85 4.01 12.39
C TYR A 242 12.98 5.03 12.21
N PHE A 243 12.63 6.33 12.08
CA PHE A 243 13.57 7.45 12.03
C PHE A 243 14.68 7.30 10.98
N LEU A 244 14.35 6.68 9.85
CA LEU A 244 15.23 6.64 8.69
C LEU A 244 15.14 7.99 7.94
N GLY A 245 13.94 8.49 7.69
CA GLY A 245 13.67 9.82 7.15
C GLY A 245 13.16 10.84 8.19
N GLN A 246 13.01 12.10 7.77
CA GLN A 246 12.60 13.23 8.63
C GLN A 246 11.07 13.43 8.72
N GLN A 247 10.28 12.53 8.13
CA GLN A 247 8.85 12.75 7.86
C GLN A 247 7.98 12.95 9.11
N TYR A 248 8.29 12.28 10.23
CA TYR A 248 7.52 12.40 11.48
C TYR A 248 8.23 13.21 12.56
N VAL A 249 9.39 13.80 12.23
CA VAL A 249 10.15 14.65 13.16
C VAL A 249 9.97 16.11 12.73
N ASN A 250 9.51 16.96 13.64
CA ASN A 250 9.36 18.37 13.39
C ASN A 250 10.64 19.15 13.72
N LEU A 251 11.62 19.05 12.82
CA LEU A 251 12.89 19.76 12.94
C LEU A 251 12.74 21.30 12.91
N THR A 252 11.61 21.82 12.45
CA THR A 252 11.33 23.27 12.41
C THR A 252 10.75 23.82 13.71
N HIS A 253 10.32 22.94 14.62
CA HIS A 253 9.77 23.37 15.90
C HIS A 253 10.89 24.03 16.75
N PRO A 254 10.66 25.19 17.41
CA PRO A 254 11.72 25.89 18.14
C PRO A 254 12.39 25.12 19.29
N LEU A 255 11.70 24.11 19.82
CA LEU A 255 12.24 23.20 20.85
C LEU A 255 12.90 21.93 20.29
N SER A 256 12.82 21.70 18.98
CA SER A 256 13.47 20.55 18.36
C SER A 256 14.96 20.81 18.25
N HIS A 257 15.74 20.00 18.95
CA HIS A 257 17.20 20.02 19.02
C HIS A 257 17.71 18.59 18.87
N CYS A 258 17.70 18.09 17.64
CA CYS A 258 18.10 16.71 17.32
C CYS A 258 18.58 16.59 15.86
N LYS A 259 19.28 15.50 15.56
CA LYS A 259 19.58 15.07 14.19
C LYS A 259 18.82 13.77 13.88
N VAL A 260 18.47 13.57 12.63
CA VAL A 260 17.87 12.31 12.14
C VAL A 260 18.81 11.68 11.13
N GLY A 261 19.15 10.40 11.32
CA GLY A 261 20.01 9.63 10.43
C GLY A 261 20.25 8.23 10.97
N GLU A 262 19.41 7.27 10.55
CA GLU A 262 19.32 5.93 11.14
C GLU A 262 19.06 6.00 12.64
N GLY A 263 17.92 6.58 13.01
CA GLY A 263 17.57 6.93 14.39
C GLY A 263 17.63 8.44 14.66
N VAL A 264 16.99 8.86 15.75
CA VAL A 264 17.15 10.21 16.28
C VAL A 264 18.42 10.27 17.11
N ARG A 265 19.33 11.21 16.82
CA ARG A 265 20.67 11.33 17.41
C ARG A 265 20.86 12.69 18.08
N PHE A 266 21.86 12.75 18.98
CA PHE A 266 22.28 14.01 19.59
C PHE A 266 22.68 15.02 18.50
N PRO A 267 22.25 16.29 18.62
CA PRO A 267 22.63 17.33 17.67
C PRO A 267 24.12 17.67 17.82
N ASP A 268 24.65 18.49 16.93
CA ASP A 268 26.02 18.96 17.04
C ASP A 268 26.06 20.13 18.03
N TYR A 269 26.85 20.01 19.10
CA TYR A 269 27.16 21.17 19.92
C TYR A 269 27.95 22.19 19.11
N ASN A 270 28.89 21.69 18.33
CA ASN A 270 29.64 22.47 17.37
C ASN A 270 29.97 21.60 16.16
N ALA A 271 29.91 22.20 14.97
CA ALA A 271 30.29 21.56 13.73
C ALA A 271 30.91 22.59 12.79
N THR A 272 31.87 22.13 11.98
CA THR A 272 32.49 22.93 10.91
C THR A 272 32.49 22.09 9.65
N ASP A 273 31.89 22.65 8.59
CA ASP A 273 31.98 22.12 7.24
C ASP A 273 33.14 22.81 6.51
N SER A 274 34.00 22.04 5.86
CA SER A 274 35.06 22.56 4.99
C SER A 274 35.13 21.78 3.68
N GLN A 275 35.57 22.45 2.61
CA GLN A 275 35.81 21.79 1.34
C GLN A 275 37.12 21.00 1.41
N LEU A 276 37.19 19.85 0.74
CA LEU A 276 38.45 19.13 0.57
C LEU A 276 39.44 20.01 -0.21
N GLN A 277 40.59 20.29 0.39
CA GLN A 277 41.64 21.11 -0.19
C GLN A 277 42.99 20.45 0.05
N ILE A 278 43.85 20.47 -0.97
CA ILE A 278 45.22 19.98 -0.86
C ILE A 278 46.04 20.93 0.01
N PHE A 279 46.90 20.39 0.89
CA PHE A 279 47.76 21.23 1.73
C PHE A 279 48.83 21.96 0.90
N ASP A 280 49.51 21.22 0.01
CA ASP A 280 50.51 21.76 -0.91
C ASP A 280 50.02 21.63 -2.36
N PRO A 281 49.55 22.73 -2.99
CA PRO A 281 49.07 22.70 -4.37
C PRO A 281 50.17 22.46 -5.40
N LEU A 282 51.46 22.60 -5.04
CA LEU A 282 52.61 22.38 -5.92
C LEU A 282 53.21 20.97 -5.76
N ASN A 283 52.54 20.07 -5.03
CA ASN A 283 53.02 18.71 -4.80
C ASN A 283 53.18 17.95 -6.15
N PRO A 284 54.39 17.53 -6.53
CA PRO A 284 54.66 16.90 -7.83
C PRO A 284 54.07 15.50 -7.97
N LYS A 285 53.56 14.92 -6.88
CA LYS A 285 52.90 13.62 -6.87
C LYS A 285 51.43 13.69 -7.30
N VAL A 286 50.92 14.89 -7.56
CA VAL A 286 49.50 15.15 -7.81
C VAL A 286 49.32 15.91 -9.11
N MET A 287 48.24 15.60 -9.82
CA MET A 287 47.75 16.39 -10.94
C MET A 287 46.28 16.72 -10.71
N ILE A 288 45.93 18.00 -10.67
CA ILE A 288 44.54 18.45 -10.52
C ILE A 288 44.05 18.94 -11.88
N LYS A 289 42.96 18.33 -12.39
CA LYS A 289 42.26 18.75 -13.61
C LYS A 289 40.77 18.83 -13.33
N GLY A 290 40.12 19.95 -13.69
CA GLY A 290 38.67 20.13 -13.50
C GLY A 290 38.19 19.96 -12.04
N GLY A 291 39.07 20.23 -11.07
CA GLY A 291 38.79 20.00 -9.64
C GLY A 291 38.86 18.54 -9.18
N VAL A 292 39.24 17.61 -10.07
CA VAL A 292 39.53 16.22 -9.75
C VAL A 292 41.02 16.04 -9.49
N MET A 293 41.34 15.40 -8.37
CA MET A 293 42.70 15.11 -7.93
C MET A 293 43.11 13.71 -8.36
N PHE A 294 44.14 13.64 -9.20
CA PHE A 294 44.77 12.40 -9.66
C PHE A 294 46.17 12.27 -9.05
N PRO A 295 46.63 11.05 -8.74
CA PRO A 295 48.07 10.79 -8.69
C PRO A 295 48.73 11.23 -9.99
N ALA A 296 49.95 11.75 -9.94
CA ALA A 296 50.64 12.24 -11.13
C ALA A 296 50.80 11.12 -12.18
N TYR A 297 50.48 11.43 -13.42
CA TYR A 297 50.51 10.52 -14.55
C TYR A 297 51.09 11.17 -15.80
N ASP A 298 51.50 10.33 -16.73
CA ASP A 298 51.91 10.70 -18.08
C ASP A 298 50.90 10.13 -19.09
N ARG A 299 50.78 10.77 -20.24
CA ARG A 299 49.83 10.38 -21.29
C ARG A 299 50.42 9.24 -22.14
N GLN A 300 49.65 8.19 -22.41
CA GLN A 300 50.07 7.07 -23.26
C GLN A 300 48.94 6.68 -24.24
N ILE A 301 49.27 6.33 -25.49
CA ILE A 301 48.31 5.76 -26.44
C ILE A 301 47.82 4.41 -25.90
N TRP A 302 46.49 4.24 -25.89
CA TRP A 302 45.81 3.01 -25.48
C TRP A 302 45.27 2.24 -26.69
N GLN A 303 44.55 2.94 -27.55
CA GLN A 303 43.91 2.37 -28.73
C GLN A 303 44.07 3.35 -29.89
N ALA A 304 44.28 2.83 -31.08
CA ALA A 304 44.53 3.64 -32.26
C ALA A 304 43.80 3.05 -33.46
N ASN A 305 43.17 3.92 -34.24
CA ASN A 305 42.66 3.68 -35.57
C ASN A 305 43.18 4.81 -36.46
N ASN A 306 44.34 4.63 -37.09
CA ASN A 306 45.06 5.73 -37.74
C ASN A 306 45.47 5.45 -39.20
N ARG A 307 44.84 4.46 -39.84
CA ARG A 307 45.08 4.13 -41.24
C ARG A 307 44.15 4.94 -42.15
N TYR A 308 44.69 5.93 -42.83
CA TYR A 308 43.90 6.76 -43.74
C TYR A 308 43.37 5.96 -44.93
N ALA A 309 42.06 6.07 -45.20
CA ALA A 309 41.40 5.49 -46.37
C ALA A 309 40.52 6.50 -47.12
N SER A 310 39.78 7.36 -46.40
CA SER A 310 38.90 8.38 -46.98
C SER A 310 38.70 9.57 -46.02
N GLU A 311 37.81 10.50 -46.37
CA GLU A 311 37.46 11.67 -45.54
C GLU A 311 35.94 11.83 -45.42
N ALA A 312 35.49 12.45 -44.33
CA ALA A 312 34.10 12.79 -44.09
C ALA A 312 33.93 14.24 -43.65
N GLN A 313 32.99 14.95 -44.28
CA GLN A 313 32.59 16.30 -43.91
C GLN A 313 31.62 16.23 -42.72
N VAL A 314 31.99 16.79 -41.56
CA VAL A 314 31.11 16.73 -40.38
C VAL A 314 29.87 17.61 -40.58
N ALA A 315 30.04 18.82 -41.12
CA ALA A 315 28.94 19.75 -41.41
C ALA A 315 28.07 19.36 -42.63
N GLY A 316 28.41 18.29 -43.34
CA GLY A 316 27.62 17.81 -44.49
C GLY A 316 26.32 17.11 -44.09
N TYR A 317 26.13 16.81 -42.81
CA TYR A 317 24.95 16.15 -42.26
C TYR A 317 23.92 17.15 -41.70
N SER A 318 22.79 16.64 -41.18
CA SER A 318 21.68 17.47 -40.71
C SER A 318 22.09 18.38 -39.54
N TYR A 319 21.91 19.69 -39.70
CA TYR A 319 22.15 20.68 -38.66
C TYR A 319 20.99 20.71 -37.66
N GLN A 320 21.29 20.65 -36.37
CA GLN A 320 20.29 20.79 -35.31
C GLN A 320 20.87 21.16 -33.95
N SER A 321 19.97 21.37 -32.98
CA SER A 321 20.30 21.56 -31.57
C SER A 321 20.20 20.24 -30.81
N PHE A 322 21.33 19.77 -30.28
CA PHE A 322 21.41 18.56 -29.45
C PHE A 322 21.34 18.93 -27.98
N GLN A 323 20.37 18.35 -27.27
CA GLN A 323 20.31 18.38 -25.81
C GLN A 323 21.13 17.20 -25.27
N MET A 324 22.21 17.51 -24.55
CA MET A 324 23.13 16.55 -23.98
C MET A 324 23.09 16.63 -22.46
N VAL A 325 23.17 15.49 -21.79
CA VAL A 325 23.18 15.41 -20.32
C VAL A 325 24.48 14.74 -19.87
N GLU A 326 25.32 15.50 -19.19
CA GLU A 326 26.56 15.00 -18.58
C GLU A 326 26.28 14.44 -17.18
N LYS A 327 26.63 13.16 -17.01
CA LYS A 327 26.62 12.46 -15.73
C LYS A 327 27.79 12.94 -14.87
N THR A 328 27.56 13.07 -13.57
CA THR A 328 28.61 13.46 -12.63
C THR A 328 29.27 12.23 -12.00
N MET A 329 30.49 12.40 -11.46
CA MET A 329 31.14 11.33 -10.68
C MET A 329 30.26 10.94 -9.49
N SER A 330 30.16 9.64 -9.24
CA SER A 330 29.41 9.11 -8.11
C SER A 330 30.11 9.42 -6.77
N ARG A 331 29.38 9.20 -5.68
CA ARG A 331 29.81 9.61 -4.34
C ARG A 331 30.13 8.44 -3.43
N GLN A 332 31.06 8.72 -2.53
CA GLN A 332 31.33 7.93 -1.35
C GLN A 332 31.21 8.83 -0.12
N ARG A 333 30.46 8.35 0.88
CA ARG A 333 30.37 8.98 2.20
C ARG A 333 31.04 8.09 3.24
N VAL A 334 32.01 8.64 3.95
CA VAL A 334 32.74 7.96 5.04
C VAL A 334 32.49 8.73 6.32
N ARG A 335 31.82 8.08 7.27
CA ARG A 335 31.45 8.63 8.58
C ARG A 335 32.21 7.88 9.66
N TYR A 336 32.94 8.61 10.49
CA TYR A 336 33.81 8.08 11.54
C TYR A 336 33.60 8.88 12.82
N GLY A 337 33.27 8.25 13.95
CA GLY A 337 32.97 9.01 15.17
C GLY A 337 32.20 8.26 16.24
N SER A 338 32.20 8.80 17.46
CA SER A 338 31.45 8.26 18.60
C SER A 338 29.93 8.31 18.42
N GLU A 339 29.43 9.18 17.55
CA GLU A 339 27.99 9.31 17.27
C GLU A 339 27.44 8.27 16.28
N PHE A 340 28.30 7.52 15.59
CA PHE A 340 27.91 6.53 14.59
C PHE A 340 27.77 5.13 15.21
N THR A 341 26.77 4.99 16.08
CA THR A 341 26.30 3.71 16.63
C THR A 341 25.34 3.05 15.64
N VAL A 342 25.53 1.74 15.39
CA VAL A 342 24.70 1.00 14.43
C VAL A 342 23.26 0.97 14.92
N CYS A 343 22.31 1.24 14.01
CA CYS A 343 20.89 1.14 14.30
C CYS A 343 20.31 -0.13 13.66
N THR A 344 19.52 -0.89 14.43
CA THR A 344 18.87 -2.11 13.93
C THR A 344 17.85 -1.85 12.81
N ASN A 345 17.38 -0.60 12.67
CA ASN A 345 16.43 -0.22 11.65
C ASN A 345 17.05 -0.03 10.27
N ASN A 346 18.37 -0.13 10.10
CA ASN A 346 19.00 -0.05 8.78
C ASN A 346 18.41 -1.09 7.79
N ALA A 347 17.86 -2.22 8.28
CA ALA A 347 17.15 -3.19 7.46
C ALA A 347 15.92 -2.59 6.74
N PHE A 348 15.29 -1.55 7.29
CA PHE A 348 14.14 -0.89 6.68
C PHE A 348 14.51 -0.04 5.46
N TRP A 349 15.79 0.23 5.19
CA TRP A 349 16.21 0.82 3.91
C TRP A 349 15.78 -0.04 2.72
N ALA A 350 15.78 -1.36 2.87
CA ALA A 350 15.38 -2.30 1.82
C ALA A 350 13.87 -2.23 1.48
N THR A 351 13.04 -1.63 2.33
CA THR A 351 11.59 -1.50 2.11
C THR A 351 11.24 -0.46 1.05
N GLY A 352 12.17 0.48 0.74
CA GLY A 352 11.99 1.54 -0.24
C GLY A 352 10.97 2.61 0.08
N THR A 353 10.35 2.57 1.25
CA THR A 353 9.56 3.68 1.80
C THR A 353 10.42 4.94 1.99
N TYR A 354 11.74 4.79 2.10
CA TYR A 354 12.67 5.88 2.35
C TYR A 354 13.64 6.09 1.17
N ASP A 355 13.85 7.34 0.78
CA ASP A 355 14.87 7.72 -0.21
C ASP A 355 16.27 7.74 0.44
N TYR A 356 16.95 6.61 0.31
CA TYR A 356 18.31 6.43 0.84
C TYR A 356 19.33 7.38 0.20
N PHE A 357 19.23 7.66 -1.10
CA PHE A 357 20.26 8.44 -1.80
C PHE A 357 20.23 9.91 -1.38
N THR A 358 19.04 10.51 -1.32
CA THR A 358 18.90 11.91 -0.87
C THR A 358 19.31 12.06 0.58
N GLN A 359 19.00 11.09 1.44
CA GLN A 359 19.33 11.16 2.87
C GLN A 359 20.81 10.90 3.17
N THR A 360 21.48 10.12 2.32
CA THR A 360 22.88 9.72 2.52
C THR A 360 23.86 10.58 1.73
N PHE A 361 23.58 10.93 0.47
CA PHE A 361 24.59 11.55 -0.39
C PHE A 361 24.37 13.03 -0.67
N LYS A 362 23.16 13.59 -0.47
CA LYS A 362 22.87 14.99 -0.77
C LYS A 362 23.74 15.95 0.05
N ARG A 363 24.23 17.01 -0.60
CA ARG A 363 25.01 18.11 0.00
C ARG A 363 24.26 19.43 -0.18
N GLY A 364 23.99 20.12 0.92
CA GLY A 364 23.32 21.43 0.90
C GLY A 364 22.01 21.42 0.13
N ASP A 365 21.79 22.45 -0.69
CA ASP A 365 20.54 22.69 -1.43
C ASP A 365 20.56 22.15 -2.88
N GLU A 366 21.49 21.26 -3.22
CA GLU A 366 21.56 20.74 -4.59
C GLU A 366 20.28 19.98 -5.00
N THR A 367 19.92 20.08 -6.28
CA THR A 367 18.78 19.34 -6.83
C THR A 367 19.21 17.91 -7.11
N PHE A 368 18.80 17.01 -6.23
CA PHE A 368 19.02 15.57 -6.36
C PHE A 368 17.83 14.96 -7.10
N LYS A 369 18.03 14.43 -8.31
CA LYS A 369 16.94 13.80 -9.06
C LYS A 369 16.52 12.50 -8.38
N VAL A 370 15.32 12.49 -7.81
CA VAL A 370 14.68 11.28 -7.30
C VAL A 370 13.98 10.63 -8.49
N SER A 371 14.48 9.47 -8.93
CA SER A 371 13.72 8.58 -9.80
C SER A 371 12.78 7.77 -8.93
N ASP A 372 11.52 7.63 -9.34
CA ASP A 372 10.55 6.84 -8.59
C ASP A 372 11.08 5.40 -8.43
N PRO A 373 11.25 4.89 -7.19
CA PRO A 373 11.67 3.52 -6.98
C PRO A 373 10.60 2.58 -7.50
N LEU A 374 10.97 1.65 -8.39
CA LEU A 374 10.07 0.56 -8.78
C LEU A 374 10.29 -0.60 -7.81
N VAL A 375 9.20 -1.08 -7.21
CA VAL A 375 9.20 -2.26 -6.34
C VAL A 375 8.93 -3.49 -7.19
N ILE A 376 9.89 -4.42 -7.23
CA ILE A 376 9.73 -5.75 -7.83
C ILE A 376 10.01 -6.77 -6.72
N ASP A 377 9.07 -7.68 -6.44
CA ASP A 377 9.24 -8.77 -5.46
C ASP A 377 9.73 -8.33 -4.06
N ASN A 378 9.17 -7.26 -3.50
CA ASN A 378 9.59 -6.66 -2.22
C ASN A 378 11.05 -6.15 -2.19
N GLN A 379 11.73 -6.07 -3.33
CA GLN A 379 13.02 -5.41 -3.46
C GLN A 379 12.82 -4.06 -4.16
N VAL A 380 13.38 -3.02 -3.54
CA VAL A 380 13.37 -1.69 -4.13
C VAL A 380 14.59 -1.49 -4.98
N ILE A 381 14.34 -1.33 -6.28
CA ILE A 381 15.38 -1.13 -7.27
C ILE A 381 15.29 0.32 -7.72
N ASN A 382 16.35 1.07 -7.44
CA ASN A 382 16.49 2.43 -7.95
C ASN A 382 16.97 2.36 -9.39
N PHE A 383 16.33 3.08 -10.29
CA PHE A 383 16.72 3.10 -11.70
C PHE A 383 17.38 4.44 -12.05
N ASP A 384 18.37 4.40 -12.95
CA ASP A 384 18.82 5.58 -13.68
C ASP A 384 17.75 6.00 -14.72
N ALA A 385 17.94 7.17 -15.33
CA ALA A 385 17.07 7.74 -16.36
C ALA A 385 17.01 6.87 -17.64
N ALA A 386 17.89 5.88 -17.77
CA ALA A 386 17.92 4.90 -18.85
C ALA A 386 17.30 3.54 -18.44
N GLY A 387 16.75 3.42 -17.23
CA GLY A 387 16.11 2.22 -16.71
C GLY A 387 17.08 1.11 -16.28
N ASN A 388 18.31 1.46 -15.90
CA ASN A 388 19.28 0.52 -15.31
C ASN A 388 19.26 0.63 -13.78
N ALA A 389 19.33 -0.51 -13.09
CA ALA A 389 19.44 -0.53 -11.63
C ALA A 389 20.73 0.19 -11.18
N ILE A 390 20.60 1.14 -10.26
CA ILE A 390 21.71 1.79 -9.56
C ILE A 390 21.97 1.00 -8.29
N ASN A 391 23.12 0.35 -8.22
CA ASN A 391 23.51 -0.39 -7.04
C ASN A 391 24.25 0.53 -6.06
N HIS A 392 23.90 0.41 -4.78
CA HIS A 392 24.65 1.05 -3.71
C HIS A 392 25.07 -0.03 -2.73
N SER A 393 26.23 0.19 -2.14
CA SER A 393 26.80 -0.65 -1.11
C SER A 393 26.95 0.18 0.16
N TYR A 394 26.57 -0.40 1.28
CA TYR A 394 26.76 0.22 2.58
C TYR A 394 27.41 -0.77 3.54
N LEU A 395 28.26 -0.22 4.40
CA LEU A 395 28.94 -0.92 5.45
C LEU A 395 28.67 -0.18 6.75
N ARG A 396 28.17 -0.91 7.75
CA ARG A 396 27.94 -0.40 9.10
C ARG A 396 28.81 -1.19 10.05
N LEU A 397 29.86 -0.55 10.54
CA LEU A 397 30.72 -1.08 11.59
C LEU A 397 30.61 -0.16 12.81
N LYS A 398 31.11 -0.62 13.96
CA LYS A 398 31.11 0.20 15.17
C LYS A 398 31.88 1.50 14.92
N GLN A 399 31.20 2.65 15.04
CA GLN A 399 31.77 4.00 14.86
C GLN A 399 32.22 4.33 13.43
N ILE A 400 31.99 3.46 12.45
CA ILE A 400 32.45 3.62 11.07
C ILE A 400 31.34 3.21 10.12
N PHE A 401 30.77 4.17 9.40
CA PHE A 401 29.83 3.91 8.31
C PHE A 401 30.47 4.31 6.98
N VAL A 402 30.39 3.41 6.00
CA VAL A 402 30.82 3.69 4.62
C VAL A 402 29.62 3.45 3.72
N ASP A 403 29.31 4.42 2.89
CA ASP A 403 28.26 4.35 1.88
C ASP A 403 28.89 4.69 0.52
N SER A 404 28.70 3.82 -0.46
CA SER A 404 29.24 3.97 -1.81
C SER A 404 28.21 3.62 -2.88
N VAL A 405 28.32 4.28 -4.02
CA VAL A 405 27.59 3.94 -5.23
C VAL A 405 28.52 3.11 -6.12
N ASP A 406 28.01 1.99 -6.64
CA ASP A 406 28.84 1.02 -7.35
C ASP A 406 29.19 1.49 -8.78
N GLU A 407 28.34 2.31 -9.39
CA GLU A 407 28.61 2.93 -10.68
C GLU A 407 29.59 4.11 -10.56
N PRO A 408 30.53 4.31 -11.49
CA PRO A 408 31.49 5.42 -11.44
C PRO A 408 30.85 6.78 -11.77
N TYR A 409 29.76 6.77 -12.55
CA TYR A 409 29.02 7.97 -12.93
C TYR A 409 27.53 7.74 -12.71
N TRP A 410 26.88 8.73 -12.12
CA TRP A 410 25.46 8.70 -11.82
C TRP A 410 24.71 9.87 -12.47
N ASP A 411 23.40 9.76 -12.52
CA ASP A 411 22.48 10.72 -13.13
C ASP A 411 21.64 11.49 -12.10
N LYS A 412 21.92 11.27 -10.81
CA LYS A 412 21.27 11.96 -9.68
C LYS A 412 21.58 13.45 -9.68
N VAL A 413 22.81 13.80 -10.06
CA VAL A 413 23.26 15.17 -10.33
C VAL A 413 23.80 15.20 -11.75
N THR A 414 23.28 16.09 -12.58
CA THR A 414 23.60 16.15 -14.02
C THR A 414 23.86 17.59 -14.46
N ILE A 415 24.67 17.75 -15.50
CA ILE A 415 24.96 19.04 -16.13
C ILE A 415 24.36 19.01 -17.53
N PRO A 416 23.31 19.82 -17.82
CA PRO A 416 22.75 19.90 -19.16
C PRO A 416 23.63 20.78 -20.07
N HIS A 417 23.81 20.35 -21.30
CA HIS A 417 24.48 21.10 -22.36
C HIS A 417 23.60 21.16 -23.60
N THR A 418 23.57 22.32 -24.28
CA THR A 418 22.94 22.45 -25.59
C THR A 418 24.02 22.78 -26.62
N VAL A 419 24.19 21.90 -27.61
CA VAL A 419 25.22 22.04 -28.66
C VAL A 419 24.54 22.11 -30.02
N ASN A 420 24.90 23.10 -30.82
CA ASN A 420 24.32 23.29 -32.16
C ASN A 420 25.33 22.89 -33.25
N GLY A 421 24.88 22.12 -34.23
CA GLY A 421 25.71 21.71 -35.35
C GLY A 421 25.19 20.47 -36.06
N ALA A 422 26.00 19.96 -36.98
CA ALA A 422 25.89 18.58 -37.45
C ALA A 422 26.74 17.68 -36.54
N GLN A 423 26.35 16.42 -36.40
CA GLN A 423 27.00 15.48 -35.50
C GLN A 423 27.33 14.16 -36.19
N VAL A 424 28.54 13.69 -35.93
CA VAL A 424 29.01 12.34 -36.25
C VAL A 424 29.53 11.68 -34.99
N ALA A 425 29.56 10.36 -34.96
CA ALA A 425 30.05 9.61 -33.82
C ALA A 425 30.74 8.31 -34.24
N GLU A 426 31.68 7.86 -33.42
CA GLU A 426 32.34 6.56 -33.55
C GLU A 426 32.17 5.79 -32.25
N THR A 427 31.63 4.59 -32.31
CA THR A 427 31.55 3.71 -31.13
C THR A 427 32.78 2.84 -31.02
N PHE A 428 33.19 2.46 -29.81
CA PHE A 428 34.28 1.53 -29.59
C PHE A 428 34.04 0.68 -28.34
N LEU A 429 34.50 -0.58 -28.39
CA LEU A 429 34.49 -1.47 -27.23
C LEU A 429 35.68 -1.18 -26.32
N GLN A 430 35.41 -0.97 -25.03
CA GLN A 430 36.46 -0.84 -24.02
C GLN A 430 36.79 -2.21 -23.42
N GLY A 431 38.01 -2.70 -23.68
CA GLY A 431 38.44 -4.03 -23.24
C GLY A 431 38.97 -4.12 -21.80
N GLN A 432 39.44 -3.01 -21.23
CA GLN A 432 40.02 -2.95 -19.88
C GLN A 432 39.63 -1.65 -19.18
N ASP A 433 39.67 -1.60 -17.86
CA ASP A 433 39.45 -0.35 -17.14
C ASP A 433 40.57 0.64 -17.49
N ILE A 434 40.22 1.88 -17.85
CA ILE A 434 41.20 2.95 -18.08
C ILE A 434 40.73 4.31 -17.56
N TRP A 435 41.69 5.20 -17.36
CA TRP A 435 41.45 6.65 -17.29
C TRP A 435 41.78 7.28 -18.64
N LEU A 436 40.76 7.65 -19.43
CA LEU A 436 40.91 8.34 -20.71
C LEU A 436 41.21 9.82 -20.46
N ASP A 437 42.38 10.31 -20.88
CA ASP A 437 42.84 11.69 -20.69
C ASP A 437 42.68 12.57 -21.95
N ALA A 438 42.73 11.98 -23.14
CA ALA A 438 42.62 12.72 -24.39
C ALA A 438 42.16 11.85 -25.56
N VAL A 439 41.66 12.52 -26.60
CA VAL A 439 41.31 11.92 -27.90
C VAL A 439 42.13 12.61 -28.97
N GLY A 440 42.88 11.83 -29.74
CA GLY A 440 43.55 12.25 -30.96
C GLY A 440 42.60 12.18 -32.15
N LEU A 441 42.50 13.27 -32.91
CA LEU A 441 41.69 13.38 -34.11
C LEU A 441 42.55 13.85 -35.29
N TYR A 442 42.19 13.42 -36.50
CA TYR A 442 42.89 13.77 -37.72
C TYR A 442 41.97 14.56 -38.65
N PHE A 443 42.33 15.80 -38.99
CA PHE A 443 41.54 16.63 -39.88
C PHE A 443 42.16 16.71 -41.27
N THR A 444 41.43 16.33 -42.30
CA THR A 444 41.94 16.37 -43.69
C THR A 444 41.74 17.73 -44.34
N ARG A 445 40.72 18.48 -43.89
CA ARG A 445 40.42 19.86 -44.29
C ARG A 445 39.82 20.60 -43.11
N LEU A 446 40.09 21.90 -43.05
CA LEU A 446 39.65 22.76 -41.96
C LEU A 446 39.01 24.02 -42.51
N ALA A 447 37.87 24.42 -41.96
CA ALA A 447 37.25 25.69 -42.27
C ALA A 447 38.13 26.88 -41.82
N ASN A 448 37.85 28.08 -42.34
CA ASN A 448 38.57 29.29 -41.93
C ASN A 448 38.30 29.68 -40.46
N ALA A 449 37.13 29.32 -39.93
CA ALA A 449 36.71 29.61 -38.55
C ALA A 449 35.73 28.55 -38.05
N GLY A 450 35.48 28.54 -36.73
CA GLY A 450 34.50 27.71 -36.05
C GLY A 450 35.11 26.56 -35.25
N SER A 451 34.56 26.32 -34.06
CA SER A 451 35.01 25.29 -33.12
C SER A 451 34.35 23.94 -33.39
N MET A 452 34.87 22.90 -32.74
CA MET A 452 34.27 21.58 -32.72
C MET A 452 34.13 21.09 -31.28
N THR A 453 32.93 20.66 -30.93
CA THR A 453 32.66 20.04 -29.65
C THR A 453 32.97 18.54 -29.74
N VAL A 454 33.80 18.06 -28.81
CA VAL A 454 34.13 16.65 -28.65
C VAL A 454 33.52 16.16 -27.34
N SER A 455 32.76 15.06 -27.40
CA SER A 455 32.15 14.46 -26.20
C SER A 455 32.35 12.97 -26.17
N ILE A 456 32.45 12.41 -24.97
CA ILE A 456 32.48 10.96 -24.73
C ILE A 456 31.17 10.56 -24.05
N CYS A 457 30.49 9.53 -24.54
CA CYS A 457 29.25 9.06 -23.93
C CYS A 457 29.17 7.53 -23.89
N GLU A 458 28.25 7.02 -23.06
CA GLU A 458 27.83 5.63 -23.11
C GLU A 458 26.96 5.37 -24.35
N VAL A 459 26.80 4.11 -24.74
CA VAL A 459 25.89 3.71 -25.83
C VAL A 459 24.57 3.18 -25.27
N THR A 460 23.51 3.26 -26.07
CA THR A 460 22.22 2.63 -25.78
C THR A 460 22.30 1.10 -25.91
N LYS A 461 21.27 0.39 -25.46
CA LYS A 461 21.16 -1.07 -25.63
C LYS A 461 21.18 -1.51 -27.10
N PHE A 462 20.88 -0.61 -28.03
CA PHE A 462 20.91 -0.86 -29.48
C PHE A 462 22.27 -0.54 -30.12
N GLY A 463 23.26 -0.11 -29.32
CA GLY A 463 24.61 0.20 -29.80
C GLY A 463 24.80 1.60 -30.37
N THR A 464 23.77 2.46 -30.36
CA THR A 464 23.88 3.87 -30.79
C THR A 464 24.37 4.77 -29.65
N PRO A 465 24.99 5.93 -29.93
CA PRO A 465 25.39 6.86 -28.87
C PRO A 465 24.20 7.38 -28.05
N ASN A 466 24.39 7.54 -26.74
CA ASN A 466 23.35 8.02 -25.81
C ASN A 466 23.65 9.45 -25.33
N LEU A 467 22.92 10.44 -25.86
CA LEU A 467 23.06 11.85 -25.49
C LEU A 467 22.64 12.17 -24.05
N ASN A 468 21.90 11.28 -23.39
CA ASN A 468 21.54 11.42 -21.98
C ASN A 468 22.60 10.85 -21.01
N SER A 469 23.67 10.27 -21.54
CA SER A 469 24.76 9.64 -20.77
C SER A 469 26.13 10.13 -21.24
N ILE A 470 26.31 11.44 -21.33
CA ILE A 470 27.64 12.04 -21.58
C ILE A 470 28.50 11.89 -20.31
N ILE A 471 29.78 11.59 -20.48
CA ILE A 471 30.77 11.39 -19.39
C ILE A 471 31.79 12.53 -19.40
N SER A 472 32.16 12.99 -20.58
CA SER A 472 33.10 14.10 -20.77
C SER A 472 32.67 14.97 -21.94
N HIS A 473 32.89 16.27 -21.82
CA HIS A 473 32.57 17.25 -22.83
C HIS A 473 33.68 18.31 -22.91
N THR A 474 34.13 18.64 -24.11
CA THR A 474 35.10 19.73 -24.34
C THR A 474 34.87 20.40 -25.69
N THR A 475 35.24 21.66 -25.80
CA THR A 475 35.20 22.41 -27.05
C THR A 475 36.62 22.69 -27.53
N LEU A 476 36.91 22.24 -28.75
CA LEU A 476 38.17 22.46 -29.43
C LEU A 476 38.04 23.68 -30.35
N GLU A 477 38.81 24.72 -30.04
CA GLU A 477 38.87 25.92 -30.86
C GLU A 477 39.68 25.69 -32.15
N ARG A 478 39.36 26.47 -33.19
CA ARG A 478 39.94 26.30 -34.52
C ARG A 478 41.46 26.39 -34.54
N ASP A 479 42.05 27.27 -33.74
CA ASP A 479 43.50 27.49 -33.67
C ASP A 479 44.27 26.30 -33.11
N LYS A 480 43.60 25.39 -32.41
CA LYS A 480 44.17 24.15 -31.85
C LYS A 480 44.10 22.97 -32.82
N MET A 481 43.39 23.12 -33.95
CA MET A 481 43.24 22.07 -34.96
C MET A 481 44.43 22.05 -35.92
N GLN A 482 44.98 20.86 -36.14
CA GLN A 482 46.09 20.60 -37.04
C GLN A 482 45.62 19.80 -38.25
N LEU A 483 46.21 20.08 -39.41
CA LEU A 483 45.93 19.36 -40.65
C LEU A 483 46.71 18.04 -40.68
N TYR A 484 46.06 16.97 -41.14
CA TYR A 484 46.68 15.68 -41.44
C TYR A 484 47.91 15.88 -42.35
N PRO A 485 49.05 15.21 -42.09
CA PRO A 485 49.23 14.03 -41.23
C PRO A 485 49.44 14.31 -39.73
N ALA A 486 49.47 15.59 -39.31
CA ALA A 486 49.61 15.91 -37.90
C ALA A 486 48.33 15.56 -37.12
N GLU A 487 48.52 15.00 -35.93
CA GLU A 487 47.42 14.62 -35.04
C GLU A 487 47.00 15.81 -34.18
N THR A 488 45.70 16.07 -34.09
CA THR A 488 45.15 17.01 -33.12
C THR A 488 44.79 16.29 -31.83
N VAL A 489 45.57 16.50 -30.78
CA VAL A 489 45.31 15.91 -29.46
C VAL A 489 44.35 16.80 -28.67
N VAL A 490 43.11 16.34 -28.52
CA VAL A 490 42.06 17.00 -27.76
C VAL A 490 42.12 16.52 -26.31
N GLY A 491 42.60 17.39 -25.42
CA GLY A 491 42.62 17.12 -23.98
C GLY A 491 41.20 17.08 -23.41
N LEU A 492 40.89 16.01 -22.70
CA LEU A 492 39.65 15.88 -21.93
C LEU A 492 39.93 16.16 -20.46
N GLN A 493 38.86 16.42 -19.70
CA GLN A 493 38.88 16.07 -18.28
C GLN A 493 39.05 14.55 -18.21
N PRO A 494 40.06 14.01 -17.50
CA PRO A 494 40.24 12.57 -17.48
C PRO A 494 39.01 11.85 -16.92
N VAL A 495 38.53 10.85 -17.64
CA VAL A 495 37.32 10.09 -17.30
C VAL A 495 37.60 8.60 -17.23
N PHE A 496 36.90 7.90 -16.34
CA PHE A 496 37.03 6.48 -16.14
C PHE A 496 36.15 5.72 -17.14
N LEU A 497 36.74 4.82 -17.91
CA LEU A 497 36.01 3.93 -18.81
C LEU A 497 36.12 2.50 -18.29
N GLN A 498 34.98 1.86 -18.05
CA GLN A 498 34.89 0.50 -17.53
C GLN A 498 35.11 -0.53 -18.64
N ALA A 499 35.79 -1.62 -18.29
CA ALA A 499 35.93 -2.79 -19.14
C ALA A 499 34.57 -3.42 -19.48
N GLY A 500 34.44 -3.97 -20.69
CA GLY A 500 33.25 -4.67 -21.15
C GLY A 500 32.10 -3.76 -21.59
N LYS A 501 32.23 -2.43 -21.45
CA LYS A 501 31.26 -1.46 -21.96
C LYS A 501 31.70 -0.90 -23.32
N ARG A 502 30.71 -0.42 -24.09
CA ARG A 502 30.92 0.36 -25.31
C ARG A 502 30.72 1.84 -25.01
N TYR A 503 31.58 2.66 -25.59
CA TYR A 503 31.53 4.12 -25.51
C TYR A 503 31.51 4.71 -26.92
N ALA A 504 31.18 5.99 -27.03
CA ALA A 504 31.20 6.72 -28.29
C ALA A 504 31.98 8.02 -28.18
N ILE A 505 32.72 8.36 -29.25
CA ILE A 505 33.31 9.67 -29.49
C ILE A 505 32.32 10.46 -30.34
N LEU A 506 31.84 11.60 -29.86
CA LEU A 506 30.91 12.46 -30.59
C LEU A 506 31.64 13.71 -31.04
N LEU A 507 31.50 14.05 -32.31
CA LEU A 507 32.01 15.28 -32.90
C LEU A 507 30.82 16.11 -33.37
N THR A 508 30.67 17.31 -32.82
CA THR A 508 29.60 18.24 -33.22
C THR A 508 30.20 19.56 -33.67
N THR A 509 29.85 20.03 -34.85
CA THR A 509 30.29 21.35 -35.35
C THR A 509 29.33 21.92 -36.38
N ALA A 510 29.29 23.24 -36.46
CA ALA A 510 28.60 23.99 -37.52
C ALA A 510 29.55 24.37 -38.67
N ALA A 511 30.86 24.20 -38.48
CA ALA A 511 31.88 24.62 -39.43
C ALA A 511 32.27 23.48 -40.37
N ASP A 512 32.74 23.84 -41.56
CA ASP A 512 33.15 22.92 -42.63
C ASP A 512 34.50 22.22 -42.34
N HIS A 513 34.57 21.49 -41.23
CA HIS A 513 35.70 20.65 -40.86
C HIS A 513 35.51 19.23 -41.40
N TRP A 514 36.60 18.66 -41.91
CA TRP A 514 36.65 17.32 -42.45
C TRP A 514 37.58 16.44 -41.62
N VAL A 515 37.10 15.26 -41.28
CA VAL A 515 37.84 14.27 -40.49
C VAL A 515 38.29 13.12 -41.36
N GLY A 516 39.46 12.57 -41.03
CA GLY A 516 39.99 11.37 -41.68
C GLY A 516 39.17 10.14 -41.28
N MET A 517 38.99 9.24 -42.25
CA MET A 517 38.26 7.98 -42.10
C MET A 517 39.17 6.81 -42.47
N THR A 518 39.03 5.72 -41.74
CA THR A 518 39.63 4.41 -42.02
C THR A 518 38.61 3.52 -42.74
N ALA A 519 39.05 2.47 -43.45
CA ALA A 519 38.16 1.44 -43.97
C ALA A 519 37.58 0.59 -42.84
N GLY A 520 36.28 0.23 -42.94
CA GLY A 520 35.55 -0.47 -41.87
C GLY A 520 36.16 -1.81 -41.43
N GLU A 521 36.85 -2.48 -42.34
CA GLU A 521 37.53 -3.76 -42.03
C GLU A 521 38.77 -3.59 -41.14
N ASP A 522 39.36 -2.39 -41.08
CA ASP A 522 40.53 -2.13 -40.24
C ASP A 522 40.15 -1.92 -38.76
N PHE A 523 38.87 -1.60 -38.44
CA PHE A 523 38.42 -1.34 -37.07
C PHE A 523 37.11 -2.07 -36.70
N THR A 524 37.19 -3.39 -36.58
CA THR A 524 36.05 -4.27 -36.30
C THR A 524 35.41 -4.13 -34.90
N SER A 525 36.00 -3.32 -34.02
CA SER A 525 35.54 -3.15 -32.63
C SER A 525 34.58 -1.97 -32.46
N GLY A 526 34.31 -1.22 -33.54
CA GLY A 526 33.49 -0.02 -33.55
C GLY A 526 32.46 0.01 -34.66
N THR A 527 31.84 1.17 -34.82
CA THR A 527 30.88 1.49 -35.88
C THR A 527 30.73 3.00 -35.92
N PHE A 528 30.83 3.55 -37.12
CA PHE A 528 30.58 4.96 -37.39
C PHE A 528 29.09 5.27 -37.52
N PHE A 529 28.68 6.42 -36.98
CA PHE A 529 27.34 6.95 -37.03
C PHE A 529 27.34 8.40 -37.48
N TYR A 530 26.26 8.79 -38.16
CA TYR A 530 25.96 10.18 -38.52
C TYR A 530 24.48 10.45 -38.31
N VAL A 531 24.12 11.72 -38.19
CA VAL A 531 22.76 12.13 -37.87
C VAL A 531 22.03 12.64 -39.11
N LEU A 532 20.84 12.07 -39.38
CA LEU A 532 19.90 12.52 -40.41
C LEU A 532 18.53 12.76 -39.77
N ASP A 533 17.85 13.84 -40.15
CA ASP A 533 16.47 14.15 -39.74
C ASP A 533 16.23 14.05 -38.21
N GLY A 534 17.23 14.38 -37.40
CA GLY A 534 17.10 14.42 -35.95
C GLY A 534 17.52 13.16 -35.20
N ALA A 535 17.86 12.07 -35.89
CA ALA A 535 18.24 10.80 -35.27
C ALA A 535 19.52 10.21 -35.87
N TYR A 536 20.22 9.36 -35.11
CA TYR A 536 21.32 8.58 -35.67
C TYR A 536 20.78 7.64 -36.76
N ALA A 537 21.40 7.71 -37.93
CA ALA A 537 21.15 6.77 -39.01
C ALA A 537 21.62 5.35 -38.64
N GLN A 538 21.27 4.36 -39.45
CA GLN A 538 21.86 3.02 -39.32
C GLN A 538 23.38 3.12 -39.49
N GLY A 539 24.13 2.48 -38.58
CA GLY A 539 25.59 2.56 -38.55
C GLY A 539 26.24 2.19 -39.88
N ASP A 540 27.27 2.96 -40.27
CA ASP A 540 28.07 2.71 -41.47
C ASP A 540 29.15 1.68 -41.14
N GLY A 541 29.00 0.46 -41.65
CA GLY A 541 29.99 -0.62 -41.47
C GLY A 541 31.14 -0.59 -42.48
N THR A 542 31.18 0.39 -43.38
CA THR A 542 32.20 0.45 -44.46
C THR A 542 33.36 1.40 -44.13
N ARG A 543 33.18 2.29 -43.17
CA ARG A 543 34.14 3.33 -42.78
C ARG A 543 34.06 3.58 -41.29
N ASP A 544 35.21 3.85 -40.68
CA ASP A 544 35.33 4.22 -39.26
C ASP A 544 36.11 5.53 -39.11
N LEU A 545 35.90 6.24 -38.00
CA LEU A 545 36.65 7.46 -37.70
C LEU A 545 38.13 7.16 -37.44
N MET A 546 39.03 7.98 -37.96
CA MET A 546 40.44 7.95 -37.53
C MET A 546 40.62 8.62 -36.16
N PHE A 547 41.11 7.88 -35.17
CA PHE A 547 41.34 8.40 -33.82
C PHE A 547 42.49 7.70 -33.09
N ASN A 548 43.03 8.37 -32.06
CA ASN A 548 43.82 7.74 -31.01
C ASN A 548 43.18 8.01 -29.64
N LEU A 549 43.05 7.01 -28.79
CA LEU A 549 42.63 7.18 -27.41
C LEU A 549 43.85 7.17 -26.51
N TYR A 550 43.96 8.18 -25.66
CA TYR A 550 45.07 8.33 -24.72
C TYR A 550 44.62 8.03 -23.30
N ARG A 551 45.30 7.09 -22.65
CA ARG A 551 45.11 6.79 -21.23
C ARG A 551 46.12 7.52 -20.35
N ALA A 552 45.78 7.67 -19.08
CA ALA A 552 46.70 8.06 -18.01
C ALA A 552 47.55 6.86 -17.57
N LYS A 553 48.88 7.03 -17.57
CA LYS A 553 49.86 6.10 -16.99
C LYS A 553 50.45 6.72 -15.73
N PHE A 554 50.03 6.24 -14.56
CA PHE A 554 50.44 6.78 -13.27
C PHE A 554 51.91 6.48 -12.96
N ARG A 555 52.59 7.45 -12.35
CA ARG A 555 54.04 7.38 -12.07
C ARG A 555 54.41 6.51 -10.88
N GLN A 556 53.47 6.28 -9.97
CA GLN A 556 53.66 5.52 -8.73
C GLN A 556 52.50 4.54 -8.56
N ASN A 557 52.70 3.47 -7.79
CA ASN A 557 51.67 2.49 -7.41
C ASN A 557 50.98 2.85 -6.08
N ARG A 558 51.58 3.74 -5.29
CA ARG A 558 51.02 4.26 -4.05
C ARG A 558 51.37 5.73 -3.92
N THR A 559 50.36 6.56 -3.69
CA THR A 559 50.51 8.01 -3.53
C THR A 559 49.78 8.45 -2.26
N VAL A 560 50.49 9.21 -1.42
CA VAL A 560 49.94 9.80 -0.20
C VAL A 560 49.88 11.30 -0.41
N ILE A 561 48.71 11.89 -0.19
CA ILE A 561 48.46 13.33 -0.37
C ILE A 561 47.85 13.88 0.90
N GLU A 562 48.50 14.91 1.44
CA GLU A 562 48.01 15.62 2.60
C GLU A 562 47.01 16.70 2.20
N PHE A 563 45.89 16.73 2.91
CA PHE A 563 44.88 17.76 2.81
C PHE A 563 45.12 18.82 3.89
N SER A 564 44.43 19.95 3.78
CA SER A 564 44.36 20.91 4.87
C SER A 564 43.88 20.24 6.16
N SER A 565 44.53 20.56 7.27
CA SER A 565 44.21 19.99 8.59
C SER A 565 42.76 20.27 8.98
N LEU A 566 42.15 19.30 9.64
CA LEU A 566 40.82 19.44 10.22
C LEU A 566 40.91 20.19 11.53
N SER A 567 39.97 21.11 11.78
CA SER A 567 39.92 21.87 13.02
C SER A 567 38.49 22.11 13.49
N LEU A 568 38.28 22.02 14.80
CA LEU A 568 37.02 22.34 15.44
C LEU A 568 37.27 22.92 16.83
N ALA A 569 36.82 24.16 17.05
CA ALA A 569 36.91 24.79 18.36
C ALA A 569 36.14 23.96 19.41
N GLY A 570 36.79 23.66 20.54
CA GLY A 570 36.23 22.76 21.56
C GLY A 570 36.45 21.26 21.30
N GLY A 571 37.13 20.90 20.21
CA GLY A 571 37.54 19.53 19.90
C GLY A 571 36.52 18.74 19.07
N MET A 572 37.00 17.77 18.30
CA MET A 572 36.20 16.92 17.40
C MET A 572 36.08 15.48 17.89
N LEU A 573 34.90 14.89 17.69
CA LEU A 573 34.60 13.48 17.98
C LEU A 573 34.03 12.74 16.78
N SER A 574 33.68 13.45 15.71
CA SER A 574 33.19 12.86 14.48
C SER A 574 33.75 13.56 13.26
N ILE A 575 33.91 12.79 12.20
CA ILE A 575 34.35 13.19 10.88
C ILE A 575 33.40 12.55 9.87
N ASP A 576 32.87 13.35 8.96
CA ASP A 576 31.99 12.91 7.89
C ASP A 576 32.49 13.48 6.57
N ILE A 577 32.99 12.60 5.71
CA ILE A 577 33.57 12.92 4.41
C ILE A 577 32.52 12.54 3.36
N ASN A 578 32.03 13.50 2.59
CA ASN A 578 31.15 13.26 1.46
C ASN A 578 31.82 13.76 0.17
N ALA A 579 32.47 12.83 -0.53
CA ALA A 579 33.34 13.12 -1.65
C ALA A 579 32.90 12.39 -2.93
N ASP A 580 33.10 13.04 -4.07
CA ASP A 580 32.93 12.39 -5.36
C ASP A 580 34.20 11.56 -5.64
N VAL A 581 34.06 10.24 -5.74
CA VAL A 581 35.18 9.28 -5.75
C VAL A 581 34.93 8.22 -6.79
N ILE A 582 35.97 7.87 -7.55
CA ILE A 582 35.98 6.65 -8.36
C ILE A 582 37.16 5.81 -7.89
N ALA A 583 36.86 4.66 -7.30
CA ALA A 583 37.83 3.68 -6.84
C ALA A 583 37.59 2.35 -7.58
N PRO A 584 38.27 2.12 -8.71
CA PRO A 584 38.15 0.87 -9.46
C PRO A 584 38.50 -0.35 -8.59
N GLY A 585 37.89 -1.51 -8.85
CA GLY A 585 37.93 -2.66 -7.94
C GLY A 585 39.33 -3.22 -7.63
N SER A 586 40.35 -2.91 -8.43
CA SER A 586 41.75 -3.27 -8.18
C SER A 586 42.56 -2.18 -7.45
N THR A 587 41.88 -1.17 -6.89
CA THR A 587 42.49 -0.02 -6.22
C THR A 587 41.87 0.21 -4.85
N GLN A 588 42.54 1.00 -4.01
CA GLN A 588 42.06 1.34 -2.69
C GLN A 588 42.31 2.82 -2.39
N LEU A 589 41.25 3.53 -1.99
CA LEU A 589 41.33 4.85 -1.39
C LEU A 589 41.03 4.72 0.10
N THR A 590 41.95 5.18 0.95
CA THR A 590 41.72 5.27 2.39
C THR A 590 42.07 6.65 2.90
N TYR A 591 41.33 7.09 3.90
CA TYR A 591 41.59 8.35 4.60
C TYR A 591 42.27 8.07 5.93
N GLU A 592 43.26 8.89 6.27
CA GLU A 592 44.00 8.78 7.52
C GLU A 592 44.01 10.11 8.27
N ILE A 593 44.00 10.02 9.59
CA ILE A 593 44.03 11.17 10.50
C ILE A 593 45.22 11.09 11.45
N GLN A 594 45.72 12.24 11.85
CA GLN A 594 46.72 12.37 12.90
C GLN A 594 46.20 13.35 13.96
N PRO A 595 45.52 12.86 15.00
CA PRO A 595 45.05 13.70 16.09
C PRO A 595 46.21 14.43 16.77
N GLN A 596 46.00 15.68 17.17
CA GLN A 596 46.98 16.47 17.91
C GLN A 596 47.56 15.67 19.09
N GLY A 597 48.89 15.62 19.18
CA GLY A 597 49.60 14.94 20.26
C GLY A 597 49.81 13.43 20.09
N SER A 598 49.25 12.80 19.06
CA SER A 598 49.42 11.36 18.82
C SER A 598 50.75 10.96 18.17
N GLY A 599 51.32 11.83 17.31
CA GLY A 599 52.53 11.55 16.53
C GLY A 599 52.40 10.44 15.47
N THR A 600 51.23 9.79 15.35
CA THR A 600 50.99 8.61 14.50
C THR A 600 49.76 8.82 13.62
N TRP A 601 49.82 8.34 12.38
CA TRP A 601 48.68 8.37 11.46
C TRP A 601 47.81 7.12 11.64
N TYR A 602 46.50 7.30 11.74
CA TYR A 602 45.51 6.25 11.92
C TYR A 602 44.58 6.20 10.73
N ASN A 603 44.32 4.98 10.24
CA ASN A 603 43.34 4.76 9.19
C ASN A 603 41.93 4.85 9.75
N LEU A 604 41.06 5.62 9.09
CA LEU A 604 39.66 5.75 9.50
C LEU A 604 38.88 4.44 9.42
N LEU A 605 39.35 3.47 8.63
CA LEU A 605 38.72 2.14 8.50
C LEU A 605 39.21 1.12 9.55
N ASP A 606 40.11 1.50 10.47
CA ASP A 606 40.54 0.63 11.56
C ASP A 606 39.50 0.61 12.70
N VAL A 607 38.57 -0.35 12.62
CA VAL A 607 37.47 -0.56 13.58
C VAL A 607 37.91 -0.74 15.04
N ASN A 608 39.13 -1.20 15.28
CA ASN A 608 39.59 -1.49 16.63
C ASN A 608 40.23 -0.28 17.32
N ASN A 609 40.49 0.78 16.56
CA ASN A 609 41.22 1.95 17.03
C ASN A 609 40.42 3.23 16.78
N TYR A 610 39.34 3.41 17.54
CA TYR A 610 38.74 4.74 17.68
C TYR A 610 39.73 5.66 18.40
N VAL A 611 40.25 6.68 17.70
CA VAL A 611 41.34 7.54 18.20
C VAL A 611 40.89 8.93 18.60
N LEU A 612 39.79 9.42 18.04
CA LEU A 612 39.15 10.64 18.53
C LEU A 612 38.56 10.33 19.91
N GLY A 613 38.77 11.14 20.94
CA GLY A 613 38.23 10.81 22.28
C GLY A 613 38.97 9.72 23.06
N LYS A 614 40.01 9.07 22.49
CA LYS A 614 40.78 8.03 23.19
C LYS A 614 41.45 8.59 24.44
N GLY A 615 41.26 7.92 25.58
CA GLY A 615 41.78 8.37 26.87
C GLY A 615 41.14 9.66 27.39
N GLY A 616 39.97 10.06 26.87
CA GLY A 616 39.27 11.28 27.25
C GLY A 616 39.77 12.55 26.55
N SER A 617 40.77 12.44 25.66
CA SER A 617 41.29 13.59 24.92
C SER A 617 40.43 13.91 23.70
N ILE A 618 39.99 15.16 23.58
CA ILE A 618 39.18 15.64 22.45
C ILE A 618 40.04 16.60 21.60
N PRO A 619 40.64 16.14 20.50
CA PRO A 619 41.60 16.93 19.72
C PRO A 619 40.91 18.10 19.01
N VAL A 620 41.49 19.31 19.10
CA VAL A 620 41.01 20.52 18.39
C VAL A 620 41.50 20.56 16.94
N LEU A 621 42.66 19.96 16.68
CA LEU A 621 43.28 19.85 15.37
C LEU A 621 43.59 18.39 15.06
N SER A 622 43.40 17.98 13.80
CA SER A 622 43.90 16.71 13.29
C SER A 622 44.48 16.89 11.89
N GLY A 623 45.68 16.37 11.67
CA GLY A 623 46.20 16.19 10.31
C GLY A 623 45.27 15.26 9.52
N PHE A 624 45.17 15.48 8.22
CA PHE A 624 44.27 14.73 7.35
C PHE A 624 44.92 14.45 5.99
N ARG A 625 44.82 13.21 5.52
CA ARG A 625 45.41 12.80 4.24
C ARG A 625 44.64 11.68 3.57
N ALA A 626 44.75 11.62 2.25
CA ALA A 626 44.33 10.48 1.45
C ALA A 626 45.54 9.60 1.10
N VAL A 627 45.34 8.30 1.21
CA VAL A 627 46.26 7.27 0.73
C VAL A 627 45.59 6.56 -0.43
N MET A 628 46.18 6.70 -1.62
CA MET A 628 45.74 6.06 -2.85
C MET A 628 46.70 4.93 -3.20
N ALA A 629 46.18 3.72 -3.30
CA ALA A 629 46.91 2.54 -3.69
C ALA A 629 46.28 1.93 -4.95
N GLY A 630 47.11 1.53 -5.90
CA GLY A 630 46.68 0.95 -7.16
C GLY A 630 47.87 0.42 -7.93
N THR A 631 47.82 0.56 -9.25
CA THR A 631 48.90 0.20 -10.17
C THR A 631 49.28 1.40 -11.03
N VAL A 632 50.34 1.26 -11.82
CA VAL A 632 50.72 2.29 -12.79
C VAL A 632 49.69 2.47 -13.91
N ASP A 633 48.81 1.49 -14.14
CA ASP A 633 47.75 1.58 -15.16
C ASP A 633 46.40 2.01 -14.57
N MET A 634 46.22 1.89 -13.25
CA MET A 634 44.95 2.17 -12.60
C MET A 634 45.12 2.73 -11.20
N MET A 635 44.46 3.85 -10.92
CA MET A 635 44.46 4.50 -9.61
C MET A 635 43.05 4.93 -9.20
N PRO A 636 42.77 5.00 -7.89
CA PRO A 636 41.59 5.67 -7.40
C PRO A 636 41.80 7.19 -7.49
N VAL A 637 40.71 7.93 -7.63
CA VAL A 637 40.74 9.39 -7.71
C VAL A 637 39.64 9.98 -6.85
N VAL A 638 39.84 11.22 -6.42
CA VAL A 638 38.85 11.96 -5.64
C VAL A 638 38.70 13.36 -6.22
N LYS A 639 37.46 13.81 -6.37
CA LYS A 639 37.18 15.19 -6.68
C LYS A 639 37.30 16.01 -5.42
N ILE A 640 38.16 17.02 -5.41
CA ILE A 640 38.32 17.93 -4.27
C ILE A 640 37.30 19.07 -4.35
N SER A 641 37.05 19.58 -5.55
CA SER A 641 36.07 20.63 -5.77
C SER A 641 34.64 20.10 -5.63
N GLY A 642 33.87 20.73 -4.75
CA GLY A 642 32.50 20.32 -4.40
C GLY A 642 32.40 19.24 -3.32
N SER A 643 33.50 18.54 -3.01
CA SER A 643 33.54 17.55 -1.92
C SER A 643 33.75 18.21 -0.57
N SER A 644 33.03 17.72 0.44
CA SER A 644 33.01 18.32 1.78
C SER A 644 33.48 17.34 2.84
N VAL A 645 34.16 17.87 3.84
CA VAL A 645 34.41 17.19 5.12
C VAL A 645 33.76 18.02 6.22
N ARG A 646 32.93 17.36 7.02
CA ARG A 646 32.33 17.90 8.23
C ARG A 646 33.05 17.31 9.42
N VAL A 647 33.48 18.16 10.33
CA VAL A 647 33.91 17.74 11.66
C VAL A 647 32.93 18.23 12.69
N SER A 648 32.61 17.38 13.66
CA SER A 648 31.60 17.72 14.66
C SER A 648 31.92 17.16 16.04
N ARG A 649 31.22 17.73 17.02
CA ARG A 649 31.16 17.25 18.39
C ARG A 649 29.69 17.14 18.80
N PRO A 650 29.21 15.93 19.16
CA PRO A 650 27.86 15.76 19.67
C PRO A 650 27.60 16.63 20.91
N ASP A 651 26.38 17.13 21.02
CA ASP A 651 25.87 17.75 22.23
C ASP A 651 25.54 16.71 23.30
N VAL A 652 25.40 17.17 24.53
CA VAL A 652 25.06 16.37 25.69
C VAL A 652 23.56 16.33 25.98
N THR A 653 22.78 17.15 25.26
CA THR A 653 21.33 17.18 25.34
C THR A 653 20.70 17.06 23.96
N ARG A 654 19.53 16.43 23.90
CA ARG A 654 18.75 16.27 22.69
C ARG A 654 17.26 16.34 23.05
N THR A 655 16.51 17.09 22.27
CA THR A 655 15.05 17.13 22.37
C THR A 655 14.48 16.94 20.98
N GLU A 656 13.62 15.96 20.79
CA GLU A 656 12.93 15.73 19.53
C GLU A 656 11.44 15.97 19.71
N ILE A 657 10.83 16.63 18.74
CA ILE A 657 9.42 16.96 18.73
C ILE A 657 8.83 16.31 17.50
N SER A 658 7.85 15.42 17.69
CA SER A 658 7.19 14.76 16.58
C SER A 658 6.32 15.73 15.78
N GLN A 659 5.97 15.35 14.56
CA GLN A 659 4.79 15.91 13.90
C GLN A 659 3.52 15.53 14.69
N PRO A 660 2.42 16.29 14.58
CA PRO A 660 1.18 15.95 15.28
C PRO A 660 0.57 14.64 14.81
N PHE A 661 0.23 13.77 15.76
CA PHE A 661 -0.59 12.57 15.54
C PHE A 661 -2.06 12.93 15.71
N THR A 662 -2.91 12.51 14.78
CA THR A 662 -4.37 12.78 14.80
C THR A 662 -5.13 11.47 14.86
N LEU A 663 -5.79 11.22 15.99
CA LEU A 663 -6.54 9.98 16.20
C LEU A 663 -7.89 10.03 15.47
N PRO A 664 -8.37 8.92 14.90
CA PRO A 664 -9.71 8.83 14.33
C PRO A 664 -10.81 8.97 15.39
N ALA A 665 -10.54 8.61 16.66
CA ALA A 665 -11.40 8.89 17.80
C ALA A 665 -10.61 9.49 18.97
N ALA A 666 -11.21 10.42 19.71
CA ALA A 666 -10.54 11.06 20.85
C ALA A 666 -10.29 10.05 21.98
N SER A 667 -9.05 9.96 22.46
CA SER A 667 -8.64 9.03 23.52
C SER A 667 -8.15 9.78 24.76
N ALA A 668 -8.45 9.22 25.94
CA ALA A 668 -7.92 9.68 27.22
C ALA A 668 -6.69 8.87 27.69
N SER A 669 -6.27 7.83 26.95
CA SER A 669 -5.12 6.99 27.29
C SER A 669 -4.22 6.82 26.07
N ILE A 670 -3.04 7.44 26.12
CA ILE A 670 -2.06 7.34 25.05
C ILE A 670 -0.89 6.50 25.51
N HIS A 671 -0.43 5.61 24.64
CA HIS A 671 0.72 4.75 24.87
C HIS A 671 1.83 5.12 23.90
N VAL A 672 3.07 5.17 24.39
CA VAL A 672 4.27 5.40 23.58
C VAL A 672 5.31 4.36 23.93
N ILE A 673 5.91 3.73 22.93
CA ILE A 673 6.95 2.72 23.09
C ILE A 673 8.16 3.17 22.31
N GLU A 674 9.31 3.20 22.95
CA GLU A 674 10.56 3.62 22.34
C GLU A 674 11.68 2.66 22.63
N ARG A 675 12.52 2.44 21.61
CA ARG A 675 13.76 1.71 21.73
C ARG A 675 14.95 2.65 21.65
N TYR A 676 15.80 2.58 22.66
CA TYR A 676 17.07 3.29 22.75
C TYR A 676 18.21 2.28 22.55
N GLU A 677 19.16 2.59 21.68
CA GLU A 677 20.29 1.71 21.38
C GLU A 677 21.61 2.45 21.64
N GLY A 678 22.60 1.73 22.17
CA GLY A 678 23.86 2.33 22.65
C GLY A 678 23.76 2.96 24.03
N ILE A 679 22.63 2.80 24.71
CA ILE A 679 22.35 3.44 26.01
C ILE A 679 23.14 2.79 27.16
N ASP A 680 23.75 3.62 28.00
CA ASP A 680 24.35 3.26 29.28
C ASP A 680 23.66 4.01 30.41
N THR A 681 22.89 3.30 31.23
CA THR A 681 22.07 3.88 32.30
C THR A 681 22.86 4.60 33.39
N ASN A 682 24.19 4.41 33.45
CA ASN A 682 25.04 5.15 34.39
C ASN A 682 25.35 6.58 33.92
N HIS A 683 25.27 6.83 32.61
CA HIS A 683 25.68 8.07 31.96
C HIS A 683 24.53 8.75 31.22
N HIS A 684 23.51 7.99 30.82
CA HIS A 684 22.47 8.41 29.90
C HIS A 684 21.09 8.46 30.57
N PHE A 685 20.32 9.47 30.19
CA PHE A 685 18.92 9.60 30.51
C PHE A 685 18.11 9.76 29.22
N ALA A 686 16.92 9.17 29.19
CA ALA A 686 15.96 9.32 28.12
C ALA A 686 14.54 9.33 28.70
N GLY A 687 13.65 10.15 28.17
CA GLY A 687 12.28 10.27 28.66
C GLY A 687 11.35 10.87 27.63
N VAL A 688 10.06 10.63 27.83
CA VAL A 688 9.01 11.02 26.89
C VAL A 688 7.98 11.87 27.61
N ARG A 689 7.45 12.88 26.94
CA ARG A 689 6.32 13.69 27.39
C ARG A 689 5.33 13.83 26.24
N LEU A 690 4.05 13.97 26.57
CA LEU A 690 3.04 14.33 25.58
C LEU A 690 2.75 15.82 25.63
N ARG A 691 2.53 16.40 24.46
CA ARG A 691 2.08 17.77 24.28
C ARG A 691 0.69 17.76 23.67
N THR A 692 -0.27 18.41 24.33
CA THR A 692 -1.69 18.40 23.99
C THR A 692 -2.30 19.80 24.09
N GLY A 693 -3.58 19.93 23.77
CA GLY A 693 -4.31 21.21 23.83
C GLY A 693 -4.02 22.13 22.64
N ALA A 694 -4.58 23.34 22.68
CA ALA A 694 -4.41 24.32 21.61
C ALA A 694 -2.93 24.68 21.41
N GLY A 695 -2.42 24.48 20.20
CA GLY A 695 -1.02 24.71 19.85
C GLY A 695 -0.02 23.80 20.57
N TYR A 696 -0.45 22.66 21.14
CA TYR A 696 0.41 21.70 21.84
C TYR A 696 1.23 22.31 23.00
N ASN A 697 0.59 23.22 23.75
CA ASN A 697 1.20 23.93 24.87
C ASN A 697 1.10 23.18 26.21
N THR A 698 0.17 22.23 26.35
CA THR A 698 0.00 21.48 27.59
C THR A 698 0.92 20.26 27.60
N VAL A 699 1.92 20.26 28.49
CA VAL A 699 2.87 19.15 28.64
C VAL A 699 2.38 18.17 29.72
N VAL A 700 2.34 16.88 29.39
CA VAL A 700 1.89 15.78 30.25
C VAL A 700 3.02 14.77 30.40
N ASN A 701 3.35 14.43 31.64
CA ASN A 701 4.32 13.37 31.96
C ASN A 701 3.64 11.99 31.97
N PRO A 702 4.38 10.90 31.71
CA PRO A 702 3.83 9.56 31.75
C PRO A 702 3.32 9.23 33.16
N SER A 703 2.15 8.62 33.23
CA SER A 703 1.54 8.14 34.48
C SER A 703 2.22 6.86 34.97
N ALA A 704 2.75 6.04 34.05
CA ALA A 704 3.53 4.86 34.34
C ALA A 704 4.53 4.57 33.21
N SER A 705 5.63 3.87 33.53
CA SER A 705 6.55 3.34 32.53
C SER A 705 7.11 1.98 32.92
N THR A 706 7.25 1.07 31.97
CA THR A 706 7.99 -0.20 32.12
C THR A 706 9.17 -0.24 31.18
N GLN A 707 10.15 -1.09 31.48
CA GLN A 707 11.41 -1.16 30.74
C GLN A 707 11.84 -2.61 30.50
N GLU A 708 12.23 -2.91 29.27
CA GLU A 708 12.95 -4.12 28.86
C GLU A 708 14.38 -3.76 28.46
N THR A 709 15.33 -4.65 28.69
CA THR A 709 16.75 -4.44 28.35
C THR A 709 17.31 -5.63 27.61
N GLY A 710 18.30 -5.38 26.75
CA GLY A 710 19.01 -6.45 26.06
C GLY A 710 20.30 -5.98 25.43
N VAL A 711 20.93 -6.91 24.70
CA VAL A 711 22.16 -6.67 23.93
C VAL A 711 21.91 -7.25 22.53
N ASP A 712 22.33 -6.53 21.50
CA ASP A 712 22.23 -7.01 20.11
C ASP A 712 23.42 -7.90 19.71
N GLU A 713 23.39 -8.41 18.47
CA GLU A 713 24.43 -9.28 17.91
C GLU A 713 25.81 -8.60 17.78
N LEU A 714 25.84 -7.27 17.79
CA LEU A 714 27.05 -6.44 17.75
C LEU A 714 27.58 -6.11 19.16
N GLY A 715 26.94 -6.63 20.21
CA GLY A 715 27.29 -6.38 21.60
C GLY A 715 26.84 -5.00 22.12
N GLN A 716 26.00 -4.29 21.37
CA GLN A 716 25.47 -2.98 21.74
C GLN A 716 24.22 -3.15 22.61
N LYS A 717 24.22 -2.45 23.76
CA LYS A 717 23.09 -2.47 24.72
C LYS A 717 21.91 -1.73 24.13
N TRP A 718 20.72 -2.23 24.38
CA TRP A 718 19.47 -1.54 24.07
C TRP A 718 18.49 -1.61 25.22
N ILE A 719 17.61 -0.63 25.27
CA ILE A 719 16.52 -0.53 26.23
C ILE A 719 15.24 -0.19 25.47
N GLU A 720 14.17 -0.91 25.74
CA GLU A 720 12.84 -0.56 25.26
C GLU A 720 11.98 -0.10 26.43
N ARG A 721 11.34 1.08 26.32
CA ARG A 721 10.47 1.62 27.36
C ARG A 721 9.07 1.80 26.84
N HIS A 722 8.11 1.37 27.64
CA HIS A 722 6.68 1.49 27.38
C HIS A 722 6.13 2.54 28.35
N TYR A 723 5.62 3.64 27.82
CA TYR A 723 5.08 4.78 28.57
C TYR A 723 3.55 4.82 28.43
N VAL A 724 2.86 4.99 29.55
CA VAL A 724 1.39 5.11 29.60
C VAL A 724 1.03 6.51 30.09
N PHE A 725 0.18 7.22 29.35
CA PHE A 725 -0.28 8.56 29.67
C PHE A 725 -1.80 8.55 29.92
N GLY A 726 -2.20 8.63 31.19
CA GLY A 726 -3.60 8.87 31.56
C GLY A 726 -3.92 10.37 31.53
N LEU A 727 -4.77 10.78 30.59
CA LEU A 727 -5.13 12.17 30.38
C LEU A 727 -6.40 12.54 31.17
N GLY A 728 -6.45 13.75 31.73
CA GLY A 728 -7.63 14.24 32.45
C GLY A 728 -8.84 14.53 31.55
N ALA A 729 -8.64 14.59 30.23
CA ALA A 729 -9.67 14.72 29.21
C ALA A 729 -9.22 14.02 27.92
N ALA A 730 -10.17 13.49 27.14
CA ALA A 730 -9.85 12.85 25.86
C ALA A 730 -9.33 13.88 24.84
N VAL A 731 -8.29 13.52 24.10
CA VAL A 731 -7.67 14.35 23.06
C VAL A 731 -7.80 13.68 21.70
N ALA A 732 -8.05 14.48 20.66
CA ALA A 732 -8.10 14.01 19.27
C ALA A 732 -6.74 14.11 18.56
N SER A 733 -5.80 14.89 19.11
CA SER A 733 -4.44 15.00 18.56
C SER A 733 -3.42 15.28 19.65
N TYR A 734 -2.19 14.83 19.44
CA TYR A 734 -1.08 15.03 20.36
C TYR A 734 0.26 15.08 19.61
N VAL A 735 1.27 15.63 20.27
CA VAL A 735 2.66 15.63 19.83
C VAL A 735 3.49 14.91 20.90
N VAL A 736 4.44 14.09 20.48
CA VAL A 736 5.36 13.40 21.38
C VAL A 736 6.64 14.23 21.47
N GLN A 737 7.11 14.47 22.69
CA GLN A 737 8.39 15.12 22.99
C GLN A 737 9.33 14.09 23.61
N HIS A 738 10.51 13.95 23.02
CA HIS A 738 11.53 13.00 23.41
C HIS A 738 12.75 13.74 23.93
N ASP A 739 13.02 13.65 25.23
CA ASP A 739 14.16 14.29 25.87
C ASP A 739 15.24 13.24 26.17
N ALA A 740 16.49 13.53 25.81
CA ALA A 740 17.63 12.67 26.08
C ALA A 740 18.84 13.49 26.53
N THR A 741 19.61 12.97 27.49
CA THR A 741 20.85 13.59 27.96
C THR A 741 21.95 12.55 28.18
N THR A 742 23.21 12.96 28.02
CA THR A 742 24.42 12.22 28.40
C THR A 742 25.30 13.12 29.25
N ASP A 743 26.08 12.56 30.17
CA ASP A 743 27.04 13.34 30.97
C ASP A 743 28.35 13.66 30.21
N THR A 744 28.58 12.99 29.07
CA THR A 744 29.76 13.21 28.23
C THR A 744 29.46 13.01 26.74
N PRO A 745 30.03 13.84 25.84
CA PRO A 745 29.86 13.68 24.39
C PRO A 745 30.65 12.48 23.83
N LEU A 746 31.51 11.84 24.63
CA LEU A 746 32.32 10.68 24.22
C LEU A 746 31.49 9.40 24.03
N ILE A 747 30.40 9.27 24.75
CA ILE A 747 29.48 8.13 24.68
C ILE A 747 28.08 8.65 24.41
N THR A 748 27.57 8.34 23.22
CA THR A 748 26.24 8.76 22.78
C THR A 748 25.36 7.54 22.54
N PHE A 749 24.06 7.77 22.47
CA PHE A 749 23.06 6.77 22.12
C PHE A 749 22.04 7.39 21.17
N HIS A 750 21.18 6.57 20.58
CA HIS A 750 20.11 7.04 19.69
C HIS A 750 18.78 6.40 20.04
N THR A 751 17.69 7.08 19.67
CA THR A 751 16.36 6.46 19.64
C THR A 751 16.22 5.79 18.29
N ALA A 752 16.08 4.46 18.28
CA ALA A 752 15.98 3.68 17.05
C ALA A 752 14.60 3.84 16.43
N TRP A 753 13.54 3.59 17.19
CA TRP A 753 12.16 3.70 16.72
C TRP A 753 11.22 4.13 17.84
N MET A 754 10.06 4.63 17.43
CA MET A 754 8.91 4.92 18.28
C MET A 754 7.67 4.23 17.72
N LYS A 755 6.81 3.75 18.62
CA LYS A 755 5.43 3.36 18.32
C LYS A 755 4.49 4.08 19.25
N THR A 756 3.35 4.55 18.77
CA THR A 756 2.35 5.21 19.62
C THR A 756 0.94 4.87 19.18
N TYR A 757 0.01 4.78 20.15
CA TYR A 757 -1.39 4.48 19.89
C TYR A 757 -2.30 5.03 21.00
N GLY A 758 -3.57 5.28 20.67
CA GLY A 758 -4.62 5.63 21.61
C GLY A 758 -5.51 4.44 21.97
N LEU A 759 -6.04 4.41 23.20
CA LEU A 759 -7.03 3.41 23.68
C LEU A 759 -8.36 4.04 24.10
#